data_AF-A0AAN6G6M5-F1
#
_entry.id   AF-A0AAN6G6M5-F1
#
_cell.length_a   1.000
_cell.length_b   1.000
_cell.length_c   1.000
_cell.angle_alpha   90.00
_cell.angle_beta   90.00
_cell.angle_gamma   90.00
#
_symmetry.space_group_name_H-M   'P 1'
#
loop_
_entity.id
_entity.type
_entity.pdbx_description
1 polymer ?
#
loop_
_entity_poly.entity_id
_entity_poly.type
_entity_poly.pdbx_seq_one_letter_code
_entity_poly.pdbx_strand_id
1 'polypeptide(L)'
;MRLSIFALASALAALSSSSVALSAAIEQLQLSTTATDTANLLLGITKDDGPRISQAGPAAEERCAWLATNFATLSSQPVNNTFAEYYPEGSNPSLELLVARYPNGTLPADFLPDLQKTLSDVGPDIDISADGGYGKSGGRAGSHGPLGALPAFCRFGGNLPTSNLTAVVFEVWLPLASNLSIPLAPINTTDYPTNSTPVELAPDLSILKGPPYLLQMQADGTLPPPSGPASDGSGSGSGSGSGSNSTTSTTVASTSTVTTASQSSSTASSSSSSSSSSSSSTTSAAARREYAARQHHDDALQQQHHHRHHDSRGLFNPVLTGNEVFGVPSSYDGWNGRLLYIGNGGQRGFVPLTDLKQAMSRSRWAVAGSDAGHFSTTGGTAWALGPQEEDTTRDWSSRAVHVAQRASLEIVDLFYGAGAGKRVKGEKSTSKFSKDRLRTYYAGCSVGGAQGFGSVQTYPEDFDGLLIGAPAIYFNRVNHGQIHTQGRHRRKVAGPGFFNINLLITSVMSLINEQCDGLDGLKDGVVNQAYQCQPNFDPLLCGSNSTYGQNTSQCFNATQLENLKELYRPTVYNGTFIYDRYLPGLEISAGSLSGVAAKAVGWITNVILQNMTAPGFDGYLNETLEIFQRGQELNPGGSNLENADISPFLKGGKRKLIHYHGLGDLTISPAASIRYHDEVGQAVSKAGTGNLDSSYRFFGVPGMSHCRNGPGPWVFGAPTQNDAGNTPLKWDTRHDVLLSLVAWTERGARYAPDYQVGATYKARTRFIPGNPALDTGKSSGASDTAALPTTYVSREFGLLNTRKLCPWPKLAFYDGHGPTEGENAWRSFTCRKP
;
A
#
# COMPACT_ATOMS: atom_id res chain seq x y z
N MET A 1 -75.53 30.61 2.45
CA MET A 1 -74.15 30.71 2.98
C MET A 1 -73.37 31.65 2.07
N ARG A 2 -73.02 32.93 2.34
CA ARG A 2 -72.86 33.72 3.59
C ARG A 2 -72.09 32.96 4.68
N LEU A 3 -70.96 33.53 5.11
CA LEU A 3 -69.85 32.95 5.89
C LEU A 3 -69.02 31.98 5.03
N SER A 4 -67.76 32.25 4.63
CA SER A 4 -66.61 32.52 5.51
C SER A 4 -65.44 33.28 4.83
N ILE A 5 -65.71 34.15 3.84
CA ILE A 5 -64.66 34.97 3.20
C ILE A 5 -64.26 36.20 4.06
N PHE A 6 -64.95 36.46 5.17
CA PHE A 6 -64.70 37.62 6.04
C PHE A 6 -63.69 37.41 7.17
N ALA A 7 -63.11 36.21 7.35
CA ALA A 7 -62.13 35.96 8.41
C ALA A 7 -60.66 36.11 7.99
N LEU A 8 -60.35 36.19 6.69
CA LEU A 8 -58.97 36.33 6.21
C LEU A 8 -58.56 37.77 5.86
N ALA A 9 -59.53 38.67 5.66
CA ALA A 9 -59.27 40.06 5.28
C ALA A 9 -58.92 40.97 6.48
N SER A 10 -59.23 40.57 7.72
CA SER A 10 -58.91 41.36 8.92
C SER A 10 -57.54 41.04 9.53
N ALA A 11 -56.86 39.98 9.08
CA ALA A 11 -55.50 39.64 9.53
C ALA A 11 -54.39 40.27 8.68
N LEU A 12 -54.70 40.70 7.44
CA LEU A 12 -53.72 41.33 6.53
C LEU A 12 -53.61 42.86 6.68
N ALA A 13 -54.45 43.50 7.50
CA ALA A 13 -54.42 44.96 7.71
C ALA A 13 -53.66 45.38 9.00
N ALA A 14 -53.10 44.44 9.76
CA ALA A 14 -52.43 44.72 11.04
C ALA A 14 -50.89 44.50 11.02
N LEU A 15 -50.27 44.48 9.83
CA LEU A 15 -48.81 44.28 9.67
C LEU A 15 -48.10 45.43 8.92
N SER A 16 -48.74 46.58 8.74
CA SER A 16 -48.15 47.72 8.01
C SER A 16 -47.69 48.88 8.91
N SER A 17 -47.23 48.62 10.13
CA SER A 17 -46.72 49.66 11.01
C SER A 17 -45.64 49.16 11.98
N SER A 18 -44.46 48.82 11.44
CA SER A 18 -43.22 48.68 12.23
C SER A 18 -41.98 48.59 11.35
N SER A 19 -41.81 49.55 10.42
CA SER A 19 -40.61 49.70 9.58
C SER A 19 -39.38 50.25 10.33
N VAL A 20 -39.44 50.35 11.66
CA VAL A 20 -38.30 50.79 12.50
C VAL A 20 -37.78 49.64 13.39
N ALA A 21 -38.57 48.59 13.62
CA ALA A 21 -38.15 47.42 14.40
C ALA A 21 -37.38 46.38 13.57
N LEU A 22 -37.56 46.38 12.24
CA LEU A 22 -36.87 45.43 11.35
C LEU A 22 -35.40 45.83 11.08
N SER A 23 -35.07 47.12 11.06
CA SER A 23 -33.68 47.58 10.93
C SER A 23 -32.86 47.34 12.20
N ALA A 24 -33.47 47.50 13.38
CA ALA A 24 -32.79 47.22 14.66
C ALA A 24 -32.59 45.72 14.92
N ALA A 25 -33.49 44.86 14.42
CA ALA A 25 -33.33 43.40 14.49
C ALA A 25 -32.27 42.87 13.50
N ILE A 26 -32.05 43.56 12.36
CA ILE A 26 -30.99 43.23 11.39
C ILE A 26 -29.62 43.70 11.90
N GLU A 27 -29.52 44.84 12.59
CA GLU A 27 -28.27 45.27 13.26
C GLU A 27 -27.92 44.41 14.49
N GLN A 28 -28.89 43.87 15.22
CA GLN A 28 -28.60 42.94 16.34
C GLN A 28 -28.33 41.49 15.90
N LEU A 29 -28.76 41.07 14.71
CA LEU A 29 -28.34 39.77 14.13
C LEU A 29 -26.91 39.79 13.55
N GLN A 30 -26.31 40.96 13.36
CA GLN A 30 -24.94 41.10 12.85
C GLN A 30 -23.85 41.15 13.93
N LEU A 31 -24.21 41.03 15.22
CA LEU A 31 -23.26 41.07 16.34
C LEU A 31 -23.11 39.75 17.11
N SER A 32 -23.57 38.63 16.53
CA SER A 32 -23.44 37.28 17.07
C SER A 32 -22.66 36.34 16.15
N THR A 33 -21.80 36.86 15.28
CA THR A 33 -20.89 36.02 14.49
C THR A 33 -19.64 35.74 15.31
N THR A 34 -19.45 34.48 15.71
CA THR A 34 -18.16 34.03 16.25
C THR A 34 -17.10 34.15 15.16
N ALA A 35 -15.81 34.26 15.50
CA ALA A 35 -14.72 34.31 14.51
C ALA A 35 -14.73 33.12 13.52
N THR A 36 -15.35 32.00 13.91
CA THR A 36 -15.63 30.84 13.09
C THR A 36 -16.61 31.12 11.95
N ASP A 37 -17.65 31.92 12.17
CA ASP A 37 -18.68 32.22 11.16
C ASP A 37 -18.16 33.17 10.08
N THR A 38 -17.30 34.13 10.45
CA THR A 38 -16.61 35.01 9.50
C THR A 38 -15.56 34.29 8.68
N ALA A 39 -14.80 33.35 9.27
CA ALA A 39 -13.89 32.48 8.55
C ALA A 39 -14.62 31.52 7.59
N ASN A 40 -15.76 30.97 8.02
CA ASN A 40 -16.62 30.13 7.18
C ASN A 40 -17.23 30.92 6.00
N LEU A 41 -17.59 32.20 6.21
CA LEU A 41 -18.06 33.09 5.14
C LEU A 41 -16.97 33.44 4.13
N LEU A 42 -15.75 33.75 4.59
CA LEU A 42 -14.59 34.08 3.74
C LEU A 42 -14.14 32.90 2.87
N LEU A 43 -14.26 31.67 3.41
CA LEU A 43 -13.99 30.42 2.70
C LEU A 43 -15.23 29.82 2.02
N GLY A 44 -16.33 30.57 1.91
CA GLY A 44 -17.56 30.16 1.22
C GLY A 44 -18.21 28.86 1.71
N ILE A 45 -17.94 28.42 2.94
CA ILE A 45 -18.38 27.15 3.50
C ILE A 45 -19.85 27.23 3.88
N THR A 46 -20.73 27.07 2.91
CA THR A 46 -22.14 26.77 3.19
C THR A 46 -22.31 25.25 3.27
N LYS A 47 -23.29 24.81 4.07
CA LYS A 47 -23.63 23.39 4.26
C LYS A 47 -23.95 22.67 2.94
N ASP A 48 -24.29 23.41 1.89
CA ASP A 48 -24.75 22.86 0.63
C ASP A 48 -23.81 23.11 -0.57
N ASP A 49 -22.92 24.13 -0.57
CA ASP A 49 -22.06 24.46 -1.72
C ASP A 49 -20.75 25.21 -1.35
N GLY A 50 -19.88 24.60 -0.53
CA GLY A 50 -18.51 25.13 -0.29
C GLY A 50 -17.70 25.34 -1.59
N PRO A 51 -16.77 26.32 -1.68
CA PRO A 51 -15.95 26.53 -2.85
C PRO A 51 -15.10 25.29 -3.12
N ARG A 52 -15.14 24.83 -4.37
CA ARG A 52 -14.48 23.60 -4.81
C ARG A 52 -12.98 23.83 -4.92
N ILE A 53 -12.23 23.43 -3.90
CA ILE A 53 -10.76 23.38 -3.97
C ILE A 53 -10.38 22.16 -4.79
N SER A 54 -9.96 22.38 -6.04
CA SER A 54 -9.60 21.28 -6.97
C SER A 54 -8.25 21.48 -7.65
N GLN A 55 -7.61 22.64 -7.44
CA GLN A 55 -6.37 23.04 -8.10
C GLN A 55 -5.37 23.57 -7.08
N ALA A 56 -4.07 23.34 -7.35
CA ALA A 56 -2.97 23.84 -6.54
C ALA A 56 -2.94 25.37 -6.46
N GLY A 57 -2.61 25.90 -5.28
CA GLY A 57 -2.38 27.32 -5.05
C GLY A 57 -2.81 27.81 -3.66
N PRO A 58 -2.77 29.13 -3.42
CA PRO A 58 -2.97 29.73 -2.10
C PRO A 58 -4.29 29.33 -1.44
N ALA A 59 -5.38 29.24 -2.22
CA ALA A 59 -6.68 28.81 -1.69
C ALA A 59 -6.68 27.35 -1.19
N ALA A 60 -5.91 26.48 -1.84
CA ALA A 60 -5.78 25.08 -1.41
C ALA A 60 -4.91 24.95 -0.16
N GLU A 61 -3.85 25.75 -0.07
CA GLU A 61 -2.99 25.86 1.11
C GLU A 61 -3.79 26.39 2.32
N GLU A 62 -4.53 27.48 2.16
CA GLU A 62 -5.41 28.03 3.19
C GLU A 62 -6.49 27.03 3.60
N ARG A 63 -7.09 26.31 2.66
CA ARG A 63 -8.06 25.26 2.97
C ARG A 63 -7.44 24.11 3.78
N CYS A 64 -6.22 23.73 3.45
CA CYS A 64 -5.49 22.69 4.16
C CYS A 64 -5.22 23.10 5.61
N ALA A 65 -4.69 24.31 5.82
CA ALA A 65 -4.48 24.86 7.16
C ALA A 65 -5.80 24.99 7.95
N TRP A 66 -6.88 25.42 7.29
CA TRP A 66 -8.20 25.53 7.90
C TRP A 66 -8.72 24.19 8.45
N LEU A 67 -8.48 23.07 7.73
CA LEU A 67 -8.87 21.74 8.20
C LEU A 67 -8.20 21.41 9.54
N ALA A 68 -6.90 21.68 9.69
CA ALA A 68 -6.17 21.38 10.93
C ALA A 68 -6.82 22.03 12.16
N THR A 69 -7.30 23.27 12.00
CA THR A 69 -7.89 24.05 13.08
C THR A 69 -9.36 23.73 13.35
N ASN A 70 -10.14 23.39 12.31
CA ASN A 70 -11.60 23.33 12.40
C ASN A 70 -12.17 21.91 12.34
N PHE A 71 -11.42 20.92 11.84
CA PHE A 71 -11.98 19.57 11.67
C PHE A 71 -12.46 18.97 12.98
N ALA A 72 -11.69 19.12 14.07
CA ALA A 72 -12.04 18.51 15.36
C ALA A 72 -13.38 19.00 15.94
N THR A 73 -13.72 20.28 15.74
CA THR A 73 -15.00 20.85 16.22
C THR A 73 -16.15 20.54 15.28
N LEU A 74 -15.86 20.38 13.98
CA LEU A 74 -16.86 20.14 12.96
C LEU A 74 -17.14 18.66 12.72
N SER A 75 -16.24 17.75 13.02
CA SER A 75 -16.36 16.31 12.74
C SER A 75 -17.52 15.66 13.51
N SER A 76 -18.07 14.57 12.99
CA SER A 76 -18.92 13.65 13.78
C SER A 76 -18.11 12.59 14.51
N GLN A 77 -16.86 12.39 14.12
CA GLN A 77 -15.94 11.45 14.74
C GLN A 77 -15.21 12.14 15.91
N PRO A 78 -15.01 11.45 17.05
CA PRO A 78 -14.16 11.98 18.11
C PRO A 78 -12.73 12.01 17.59
N VAL A 79 -12.23 13.20 17.29
CA VAL A 79 -10.88 13.41 16.76
C VAL A 79 -10.18 14.48 17.57
N ASN A 80 -8.92 14.24 17.88
CA ASN A 80 -8.04 15.20 18.56
C ASN A 80 -6.65 15.17 17.92
N ASN A 81 -5.78 16.06 18.39
CA ASN A 81 -4.39 16.16 17.92
C ASN A 81 -4.28 16.25 16.39
N THR A 82 -5.16 17.04 15.77
CA THR A 82 -5.25 17.18 14.32
C THR A 82 -4.10 18.01 13.77
N PHE A 83 -3.63 17.65 12.58
CA PHE A 83 -2.64 18.42 11.83
C PHE A 83 -2.97 18.40 10.35
N ALA A 84 -2.47 19.42 9.64
CA ALA A 84 -2.50 19.44 8.18
C ALA A 84 -1.26 20.14 7.64
N GLU A 85 -0.80 19.70 6.48
CA GLU A 85 0.34 20.29 5.78
C GLU A 85 0.07 20.26 4.28
N TYR A 86 0.24 21.42 3.65
CA TYR A 86 0.13 21.55 2.20
C TYR A 86 1.50 21.30 1.57
N TYR A 87 1.55 20.38 0.63
CA TYR A 87 2.74 20.10 -0.16
C TYR A 87 2.54 20.65 -1.58
N PRO A 88 3.40 21.59 -2.03
CA PRO A 88 3.33 22.11 -3.38
C PRO A 88 3.63 21.03 -4.43
N GLU A 89 3.16 21.26 -5.66
CA GLU A 89 3.46 20.38 -6.79
C GLU A 89 4.97 20.31 -6.99
N GLY A 90 5.56 19.10 -7.08
CA GLY A 90 7.01 18.94 -7.14
C GLY A 90 7.64 18.35 -5.88
N SER A 91 6.93 18.33 -4.75
CA SER A 91 7.41 17.71 -3.51
C SER A 91 7.33 16.17 -3.56
N ASN A 92 8.23 15.49 -2.83
CA ASN A 92 8.18 14.04 -2.61
C ASN A 92 8.70 13.64 -1.20
N PRO A 93 8.17 14.27 -0.13
CA PRO A 93 8.79 14.27 1.21
C PRO A 93 9.21 12.88 1.68
N SER A 94 10.41 12.70 2.24
CA SER A 94 10.85 11.40 2.77
C SER A 94 9.93 10.90 3.90
N LEU A 95 9.96 9.60 4.20
CA LEU A 95 9.19 9.07 5.33
C LEU A 95 9.59 9.74 6.66
N GLU A 96 10.88 9.98 6.88
CA GLU A 96 11.39 10.67 8.07
C GLU A 96 10.86 12.10 8.15
N LEU A 97 10.77 12.81 7.02
CA LEU A 97 10.19 14.14 6.96
C LEU A 97 8.69 14.11 7.30
N LEU A 98 7.95 13.16 6.72
CA LEU A 98 6.53 13.01 7.03
C LEU A 98 6.29 12.74 8.52
N VAL A 99 7.11 11.90 9.16
CA VAL A 99 6.96 11.58 10.58
C VAL A 99 7.42 12.71 11.49
N ALA A 100 8.48 13.41 11.13
CA ALA A 100 8.96 14.56 11.91
C ALA A 100 7.95 15.71 11.99
N ARG A 101 6.96 15.73 11.10
CA ARG A 101 5.86 16.68 11.09
C ARG A 101 4.67 16.28 11.97
N TYR A 102 4.71 15.11 12.61
CA TYR A 102 3.69 14.75 13.57
C TYR A 102 3.71 15.69 14.78
N PRO A 103 2.53 16.14 15.25
CA PRO A 103 2.43 16.90 16.50
C PRO A 103 3.03 16.15 17.69
N ASN A 104 3.50 16.90 18.68
CA ASN A 104 3.99 16.31 19.92
C ASN A 104 2.91 15.45 20.59
N GLY A 105 3.28 14.28 21.10
CA GLY A 105 2.35 13.31 21.69
C GLY A 105 1.62 12.41 20.69
N THR A 106 1.85 12.55 19.38
CA THR A 106 1.33 11.58 18.38
C THR A 106 2.04 10.23 18.52
N LEU A 107 3.36 10.25 18.65
CA LEU A 107 4.17 9.05 18.84
C LEU A 107 4.42 8.83 20.34
N PRO A 108 4.07 7.66 20.89
CA PRO A 108 4.41 7.30 22.26
C PRO A 108 5.94 7.28 22.47
N ALA A 109 6.40 7.76 23.63
CA ALA A 109 7.84 7.85 23.93
C ALA A 109 8.53 6.47 23.94
N ASP A 110 7.81 5.43 24.38
CA ASP A 110 8.23 4.03 24.38
C ASP A 110 8.28 3.40 22.98
N PHE A 111 7.64 4.02 21.98
CA PHE A 111 7.72 3.59 20.58
C PHE A 111 8.92 4.22 19.82
N LEU A 112 9.45 5.36 20.27
CA LEU A 112 10.54 6.07 19.57
C LEU A 112 11.77 5.19 19.26
N PRO A 113 12.23 4.27 20.15
CA PRO A 113 13.33 3.37 19.82
C PRO A 113 13.06 2.44 18.63
N ASP A 114 11.79 2.11 18.39
CA ASP A 114 11.33 1.23 17.31
C ASP A 114 10.97 1.98 16.02
N LEU A 115 10.97 3.32 16.05
CA LEU A 115 10.49 4.13 14.94
C LEU A 115 11.27 3.87 13.64
N GLN A 116 12.60 3.89 13.70
CA GLN A 116 13.43 3.70 12.51
C GLN A 116 13.22 2.31 11.88
N LYS A 117 13.13 1.27 12.72
CA LYS A 117 12.82 -0.08 12.26
C LYS A 117 11.41 -0.13 11.66
N THR A 118 10.45 0.57 12.26
CA THR A 118 9.08 0.64 11.76
C THR A 118 8.99 1.35 10.41
N LEU A 119 9.75 2.43 10.20
CA LEU A 119 9.83 3.11 8.91
C LEU A 119 10.40 2.20 7.82
N SER A 120 11.46 1.44 8.13
CA SER A 120 11.98 0.41 7.23
C SER A 120 10.94 -0.68 6.92
N ASP A 121 10.16 -1.07 7.93
CA ASP A 121 9.05 -2.02 7.83
C ASP A 121 7.85 -1.47 7.03
N VAL A 122 7.65 -0.14 6.96
CA VAL A 122 6.68 0.54 6.07
C VAL A 122 7.08 0.42 4.60
N GLY A 123 8.38 0.40 4.35
CA GLY A 123 8.98 0.28 3.04
C GLY A 123 9.82 1.52 2.71
N PRO A 124 10.75 1.42 1.76
CA PRO A 124 11.57 2.56 1.36
C PRO A 124 10.71 3.67 0.74
N ASP A 125 11.28 4.87 0.67
CA ASP A 125 10.73 5.92 -0.20
C ASP A 125 10.65 5.44 -1.64
N ILE A 126 9.55 5.78 -2.32
CA ILE A 126 9.27 5.31 -3.67
C ILE A 126 9.88 6.25 -4.70
N ASP A 127 10.62 5.66 -5.64
CA ASP A 127 10.94 6.28 -6.92
C ASP A 127 9.74 6.19 -7.87
N ILE A 128 8.99 7.29 -7.95
CA ILE A 128 7.86 7.42 -8.87
C ILE A 128 8.30 7.83 -10.28
N SER A 129 9.56 8.22 -10.49
CA SER A 129 10.09 8.47 -11.84
C SER A 129 10.30 7.16 -12.62
N ALA A 130 10.79 6.12 -11.92
CA ALA A 130 10.99 4.77 -12.47
C ALA A 130 9.69 4.09 -12.92
N ASP A 131 8.54 4.52 -12.42
CA ASP A 131 7.24 4.06 -12.93
C ASP A 131 6.99 4.48 -14.39
N GLY A 132 7.92 5.24 -15.01
CA GLY A 132 7.75 5.79 -16.36
C GLY A 132 6.49 6.66 -16.45
N GLY A 133 6.06 7.14 -15.27
CA GLY A 133 4.84 7.85 -15.00
C GLY A 133 3.52 7.05 -15.02
N TYR A 134 3.54 5.72 -15.01
CA TYR A 134 2.34 4.85 -15.02
C TYR A 134 1.01 5.50 -14.58
N GLY A 135 0.03 5.51 -15.49
CA GLY A 135 -1.30 6.09 -15.30
C GLY A 135 -1.41 7.60 -15.51
N LYS A 136 -0.58 8.41 -14.86
CA LYS A 136 -0.59 9.89 -15.00
C LYS A 136 0.80 10.45 -15.32
N SER A 137 1.41 9.80 -16.30
CA SER A 137 2.82 9.92 -16.68
C SER A 137 3.18 11.23 -17.32
N GLY A 138 4.43 11.67 -17.12
CA GLY A 138 5.00 12.78 -17.85
C GLY A 138 4.28 14.10 -17.60
N GLY A 139 3.43 14.14 -16.56
CA GLY A 139 2.92 15.38 -16.01
C GLY A 139 4.08 16.26 -15.61
N ARG A 140 3.81 17.55 -15.46
CA ARG A 140 4.79 18.60 -15.22
C ARG A 140 5.89 18.25 -14.19
N ALA A 141 5.56 17.46 -13.16
CA ALA A 141 6.46 17.06 -12.08
C ALA A 141 7.16 15.68 -12.25
N GLY A 142 6.84 14.90 -13.29
CA GLY A 142 7.19 13.47 -13.38
C GLY A 142 8.70 13.13 -13.37
N SER A 143 9.56 14.08 -13.70
CA SER A 143 11.03 13.94 -13.67
C SER A 143 11.71 15.07 -12.88
N HIS A 144 10.95 15.76 -12.02
CA HIS A 144 11.40 16.97 -11.35
C HIS A 144 12.46 16.72 -10.27
N GLY A 145 12.55 15.50 -9.73
CA GLY A 145 13.51 15.12 -8.71
C GLY A 145 14.08 13.71 -8.92
N PRO A 146 15.07 13.30 -8.11
CA PRO A 146 15.76 12.03 -8.27
C PRO A 146 14.86 10.80 -8.08
N LEU A 147 13.76 10.95 -7.34
CA LEU A 147 12.73 9.92 -7.17
C LEU A 147 11.41 10.28 -7.88
N GLY A 148 11.43 11.28 -8.76
CA GLY A 148 10.22 11.91 -9.29
C GLY A 148 9.44 12.71 -8.23
N ALA A 149 8.37 13.39 -8.65
CA ALA A 149 7.60 14.26 -7.77
C ALA A 149 6.08 14.02 -7.79
N LEU A 150 5.46 14.27 -6.64
CA LEU A 150 4.03 14.11 -6.42
C LEU A 150 3.25 15.32 -6.97
N PRO A 151 1.94 15.16 -7.25
CA PRO A 151 1.07 16.32 -7.45
C PRO A 151 1.06 17.19 -6.19
N ALA A 152 0.58 18.42 -6.27
CA ALA A 152 0.26 19.16 -5.05
C ALA A 152 -0.81 18.40 -4.24
N PHE A 153 -0.69 18.40 -2.92
CA PHE A 153 -1.67 17.74 -2.07
C PHE A 153 -1.77 18.38 -0.68
N CYS A 154 -2.95 18.27 -0.09
CA CYS A 154 -3.12 18.50 1.34
C CYS A 154 -2.99 17.17 2.08
N ARG A 155 -2.06 17.08 3.01
CA ARG A 155 -1.95 15.98 3.97
C ARG A 155 -2.70 16.39 5.23
N PHE A 156 -3.60 15.56 5.71
CA PHE A 156 -4.30 15.74 6.97
C PHE A 156 -4.15 14.48 7.82
N GLY A 157 -4.02 14.64 9.14
CA GLY A 157 -4.08 13.52 10.07
C GLY A 157 -4.57 13.92 11.46
N GLY A 158 -4.77 12.92 12.30
CA GLY A 158 -5.16 13.11 13.69
C GLY A 158 -5.37 11.78 14.40
N ASN A 159 -5.78 11.88 15.67
CA ASN A 159 -6.00 10.72 16.53
C ASN A 159 -7.50 10.54 16.76
N LEU A 160 -7.99 9.32 16.54
CA LEU A 160 -9.38 8.91 16.78
C LEU A 160 -9.44 8.02 18.02
N PRO A 161 -9.85 8.51 19.20
CA PRO A 161 -10.06 7.67 20.36
C PRO A 161 -11.10 6.60 20.06
N THR A 162 -10.73 5.33 20.23
CA THR A 162 -11.59 4.16 19.99
C THR A 162 -12.04 3.51 21.29
N SER A 163 -11.32 3.78 22.39
CA SER A 163 -11.75 3.53 23.76
C SER A 163 -11.05 4.47 24.75
N ASN A 164 -11.18 4.22 26.05
CA ASN A 164 -10.41 4.93 27.07
C ASN A 164 -8.92 4.54 27.10
N LEU A 165 -8.54 3.45 26.42
CA LEU A 165 -7.19 2.90 26.41
C LEU A 165 -6.52 2.94 25.03
N THR A 166 -7.30 3.16 23.97
CA THR A 166 -6.84 3.00 22.59
C THR A 166 -7.28 4.18 21.72
N ALA A 167 -6.44 4.51 20.75
CA ALA A 167 -6.70 5.51 19.74
C ALA A 167 -6.04 5.10 18.43
N VAL A 168 -6.66 5.50 17.32
CA VAL A 168 -6.17 5.23 15.97
C VAL A 168 -5.57 6.50 15.39
N VAL A 169 -4.29 6.45 15.01
CA VAL A 169 -3.68 7.52 14.21
C VAL A 169 -3.96 7.26 12.74
N PHE A 170 -4.56 8.24 12.07
CA PHE A 170 -4.92 8.12 10.66
C PHE A 170 -4.44 9.32 9.84
N GLU A 171 -4.30 9.09 8.54
CA GLU A 171 -3.99 10.12 7.57
C GLU A 171 -4.90 10.06 6.35
N VAL A 172 -5.12 11.22 5.75
CA VAL A 172 -5.85 11.41 4.49
C VAL A 172 -5.10 12.41 3.63
N TRP A 173 -4.75 12.01 2.40
CA TRP A 173 -4.03 12.87 1.46
C TRP A 173 -4.92 13.20 0.27
N LEU A 174 -4.97 14.48 -0.06
CA LEU A 174 -5.97 15.08 -0.94
C LEU A 174 -5.24 15.73 -2.13
N PRO A 175 -5.04 15.01 -3.26
CA PRO A 175 -4.32 15.54 -4.40
C PRO A 175 -5.10 16.62 -5.16
N LEU A 176 -4.37 17.54 -5.77
CA LEU A 176 -4.92 18.68 -6.51
C LEU A 176 -4.46 18.65 -7.95
N ALA A 177 -5.25 19.24 -8.86
CA ALA A 177 -4.84 19.49 -10.23
C ALA A 177 -3.71 20.51 -10.28
N SER A 178 -2.85 20.41 -11.28
CA SER A 178 -1.71 21.32 -11.43
C SER A 178 -2.15 22.74 -11.76
N ASN A 179 -1.36 23.72 -11.31
CA ASN A 179 -1.52 25.12 -11.68
C ASN A 179 -0.25 25.60 -12.38
N LEU A 180 -0.31 25.70 -13.71
CA LEU A 180 0.86 26.00 -14.54
C LEU A 180 1.51 27.36 -14.23
N SER A 181 0.76 28.28 -13.60
CA SER A 181 1.25 29.59 -13.19
C SER A 181 2.12 29.54 -11.92
N ILE A 182 2.05 28.46 -11.14
CA ILE A 182 2.81 28.30 -9.88
C ILE A 182 4.01 27.42 -10.17
N PRO A 183 5.27 27.83 -9.94
CA PRO A 183 6.43 26.99 -10.19
C PRO A 183 6.40 25.69 -9.36
N LEU A 184 7.08 24.65 -9.85
CA LEU A 184 7.28 23.44 -9.06
C LEU A 184 8.11 23.75 -7.82
N ALA A 185 7.85 23.02 -6.74
CA ALA A 185 8.59 23.09 -5.49
C ALA A 185 10.10 22.94 -5.75
N PRO A 186 10.97 23.73 -5.10
CA PRO A 186 12.41 23.52 -5.21
C PRO A 186 12.80 22.09 -4.83
N ILE A 187 13.77 21.51 -5.54
CA ILE A 187 14.32 20.20 -5.16
C ILE A 187 15.08 20.39 -3.84
N ASN A 188 14.49 19.96 -2.73
CA ASN A 188 15.12 20.02 -1.41
C ASN A 188 15.71 18.65 -1.04
N THR A 189 16.90 18.61 -0.45
CA THR A 189 17.54 17.37 -0.01
C THR A 189 16.79 16.66 1.11
N THR A 190 15.90 17.35 1.84
CA THR A 190 14.99 16.76 2.83
C THR A 190 13.77 16.10 2.21
N ASP A 191 13.45 16.47 0.96
CA ASP A 191 12.30 15.94 0.22
C ASP A 191 12.64 14.63 -0.49
N TYR A 192 13.84 14.09 -0.32
CA TYR A 192 14.26 12.83 -0.93
C TYR A 192 15.17 12.11 0.06
N PRO A 193 15.17 10.78 0.11
CA PRO A 193 16.19 10.03 0.84
C PRO A 193 17.55 10.39 0.22
N THR A 194 18.36 11.12 0.98
CA THR A 194 19.77 11.34 0.63
C THR A 194 20.59 10.18 1.16
N ASN A 195 21.81 9.98 0.64
CA ASN A 195 22.81 9.04 1.20
C ASN A 195 23.22 9.35 2.67
N SER A 196 22.50 10.23 3.35
CA SER A 196 22.74 10.74 4.69
C SER A 196 21.39 11.21 5.25
N THR A 197 20.67 10.48 6.08
CA THR A 197 21.13 9.97 7.37
C THR A 197 19.99 9.15 7.97
N PRO A 198 20.18 7.89 8.38
CA PRO A 198 19.32 7.30 9.41
C PRO A 198 19.20 8.25 10.61
N VAL A 199 18.01 8.40 11.18
CA VAL A 199 17.85 9.11 12.45
C VAL A 199 18.60 8.30 13.52
N GLU A 200 19.72 8.81 14.02
CA GLU A 200 20.46 8.20 15.12
C GLU A 200 20.06 8.90 16.42
N LEU A 201 19.71 8.13 17.45
CA LEU A 201 19.31 8.62 18.77
C LEU A 201 20.41 8.31 19.80
N ALA A 202 20.54 9.17 20.82
CA ALA A 202 21.41 8.96 21.96
C ALA A 202 20.72 8.08 23.01
N PRO A 203 21.46 7.61 24.03
CA PRO A 203 20.88 6.82 25.12
C PRO A 203 19.76 7.54 25.90
N ASP A 204 19.73 8.88 25.86
CA ASP A 204 18.67 9.71 26.45
C ASP A 204 17.53 10.05 25.46
N LEU A 205 17.50 9.39 24.30
CA LEU A 205 16.55 9.56 23.21
C LEU A 205 16.67 10.89 22.44
N SER A 206 17.73 11.68 22.67
CA SER A 206 18.02 12.85 21.84
C SER A 206 18.58 12.43 20.46
N ILE A 207 18.11 13.06 19.38
CA ILE A 207 18.58 12.92 18.00
C ILE A 207 20.06 13.34 17.94
N LEU A 208 20.95 12.37 17.74
CA LEU A 208 22.39 12.56 17.51
C LEU A 208 22.69 12.87 16.04
N LYS A 209 21.87 12.33 15.14
CA LYS A 209 22.06 12.46 13.70
C LYS A 209 20.71 12.38 13.00
N GLY A 210 20.49 13.24 12.03
CA GLY A 210 19.25 13.29 11.28
C GLY A 210 19.28 14.49 10.34
N PRO A 211 18.26 14.65 9.48
CA PRO A 211 18.07 15.87 8.71
C PRO A 211 18.25 17.14 9.57
N PRO A 212 18.89 18.21 9.05
CA PRO A 212 19.20 19.42 9.83
C PRO A 212 18.01 20.03 10.59
N TYR A 213 16.79 19.91 10.05
CA TYR A 213 15.57 20.40 10.70
C TYR A 213 15.17 19.59 11.96
N LEU A 214 15.50 18.29 12.02
CA LEU A 214 15.27 17.46 13.21
C LEU A 214 16.25 17.79 14.33
N LEU A 215 17.51 18.09 13.98
CA LEU A 215 18.52 18.56 14.94
C LEU A 215 18.18 19.96 15.45
N GLN A 216 17.62 20.83 14.60
CA GLN A 216 17.16 22.16 14.97
C GLN A 216 15.93 22.12 15.89
N MET A 217 14.90 21.33 15.53
CA MET A 217 13.70 21.15 16.34
C MET A 217 14.00 20.61 17.74
N GLN A 218 15.01 19.75 17.88
CA GLN A 218 15.49 19.30 19.18
C GLN A 218 16.24 20.38 19.97
N ALA A 219 16.97 21.26 19.30
CA ALA A 219 17.80 22.27 19.94
C ALA A 219 16.99 23.46 20.48
N ASP A 220 15.92 23.87 19.79
CA ASP A 220 15.18 25.09 20.12
C ASP A 220 13.65 24.92 20.20
N GLY A 221 13.12 23.73 19.94
CA GLY A 221 11.68 23.46 19.96
C GLY A 221 10.91 24.12 18.81
N THR A 222 11.61 24.67 17.82
CA THR A 222 11.02 25.38 16.69
C THR A 222 11.38 24.70 15.37
N LEU A 223 10.42 24.68 14.45
CA LEU A 223 10.68 24.29 13.07
C LEU A 223 11.41 25.45 12.36
N PRO A 224 12.37 25.19 11.46
CA PRO A 224 12.78 26.22 10.52
C PRO A 224 11.52 26.71 9.76
N PRO A 225 11.38 28.03 9.54
CA PRO A 225 10.21 28.58 8.88
C PRO A 225 10.06 27.93 7.50
N PRO A 226 8.82 27.77 6.99
CA PRO A 226 8.62 27.30 5.62
C PRO A 226 9.39 28.22 4.69
N SER A 227 10.38 27.70 3.99
CA SER A 227 11.16 28.45 3.02
C SER A 227 10.28 28.73 1.80
N GLY A 228 9.48 29.80 1.90
CA GLY A 228 8.94 30.53 0.76
C GLY A 228 10.08 31.15 -0.07
N PRO A 229 9.78 31.64 -1.28
CA PRO A 229 10.81 32.07 -2.23
C PRO A 229 11.65 33.19 -1.64
N ALA A 230 12.97 33.10 -1.80
CA ALA A 230 13.89 34.16 -1.42
C ALA A 230 13.46 35.48 -2.08
N SER A 231 13.04 36.45 -1.29
CA SER A 231 12.90 37.83 -1.74
C SER A 231 14.27 38.50 -1.66
N ASP A 232 14.83 38.85 -2.82
CA ASP A 232 15.95 39.78 -2.92
C ASP A 232 15.60 41.11 -2.23
N GLY A 233 16.50 41.56 -1.35
CA GLY A 233 16.33 42.81 -0.60
C GLY A 233 17.66 43.28 0.00
N SER A 234 18.43 44.01 -0.80
CA SER A 234 19.58 44.81 -0.38
C SER A 234 19.21 45.82 0.71
N GLY A 235 19.97 45.88 1.81
CA GLY A 235 19.80 46.92 2.83
C GLY A 235 20.85 46.88 3.95
N SER A 236 21.86 47.72 3.82
CA SER A 236 22.83 48.11 4.85
C SER A 236 22.16 48.75 6.09
N GLY A 237 22.64 48.47 7.31
CA GLY A 237 22.19 49.23 8.49
C GLY A 237 22.72 48.74 9.83
N SER A 238 23.71 49.45 10.33
CA SER A 238 24.39 49.45 11.65
C SER A 238 23.55 49.47 12.95
N GLY A 239 24.16 48.93 14.02
CA GLY A 239 24.01 49.32 15.43
C GLY A 239 22.94 48.55 16.23
N SER A 240 22.98 48.41 17.55
CA SER A 240 23.91 48.74 18.64
C SER A 240 23.26 48.26 19.96
N GLY A 241 24.06 47.85 20.95
CA GLY A 241 23.69 47.82 22.37
C GLY A 241 22.98 46.54 22.87
N SER A 242 23.64 45.76 23.74
CA SER A 242 23.67 45.94 25.21
C SER A 242 22.39 45.36 25.86
N GLY A 243 22.42 44.39 26.77
CA GLY A 243 23.51 43.78 27.52
C GLY A 243 22.95 43.14 28.81
N SER A 244 23.82 42.42 29.52
CA SER A 244 23.76 42.03 30.95
C SER A 244 22.59 41.13 31.40
N ASN A 245 22.75 40.05 32.17
CA ASN A 245 23.81 39.58 33.08
C ASN A 245 23.70 38.04 33.13
N SER A 246 24.80 37.27 33.01
CA SER A 246 25.76 36.91 34.07
C SER A 246 25.06 36.25 35.28
N THR A 247 25.56 35.16 35.85
CA THR A 247 26.95 34.93 36.27
C THR A 247 27.03 33.45 36.70
N THR A 248 27.94 32.65 36.13
CA THR A 248 29.19 32.10 36.77
C THR A 248 28.96 31.02 37.83
N SER A 249 29.81 30.02 38.02
CA SER A 249 31.25 29.85 37.76
C SER A 249 31.48 28.33 37.62
N THR A 250 32.58 27.73 37.18
CA THR A 250 34.05 27.90 37.32
C THR A 250 34.58 26.54 36.82
N THR A 251 35.72 26.30 36.17
CA THR A 251 36.88 27.08 35.74
C THR A 251 37.83 26.07 35.07
N VAL A 252 38.61 26.55 34.07
CA VAL A 252 40.08 26.35 33.92
C VAL A 252 40.50 24.91 33.55
N ALA A 253 41.36 24.62 32.57
CA ALA A 253 42.33 25.33 31.74
C ALA A 253 43.13 24.18 31.09
N SER A 254 43.88 24.26 30.00
CA SER A 254 44.19 25.30 29.04
C SER A 254 45.11 24.62 28.01
N THR A 255 45.14 25.19 26.79
CA THR A 255 46.33 25.39 25.94
C THR A 255 47.07 24.15 25.39
N SER A 256 47.49 24.10 24.12
CA SER A 256 47.57 25.14 23.09
C SER A 256 48.10 24.58 21.76
N THR A 257 47.77 25.33 20.70
CA THR A 257 48.55 25.67 19.50
C THR A 257 48.75 24.67 18.36
N VAL A 258 48.10 25.07 17.27
CA VAL A 258 48.40 24.95 15.84
C VAL A 258 49.85 25.33 15.48
N THR A 259 50.47 24.58 14.57
CA THR A 259 51.25 25.15 13.45
C THR A 259 51.43 24.21 12.26
N THR A 260 51.55 24.86 11.12
CA THR A 260 51.67 24.47 9.71
C THR A 260 52.98 23.76 9.30
N ALA A 261 52.95 22.95 8.23
CA ALA A 261 53.64 23.23 6.93
C ALA A 261 54.05 21.97 6.10
N SER A 262 53.91 22.14 4.78
CA SER A 262 54.79 21.74 3.67
C SER A 262 55.03 20.27 3.24
N GLN A 263 54.67 20.03 1.97
CA GLN A 263 55.45 19.42 0.86
C GLN A 263 56.15 18.06 1.05
N SER A 264 55.88 17.13 0.12
CA SER A 264 56.91 16.67 -0.85
C SER A 264 56.33 15.71 -1.90
N SER A 265 56.89 15.86 -3.09
CA SER A 265 56.69 15.14 -4.35
C SER A 265 57.35 13.76 -4.40
N SER A 266 56.79 12.83 -5.18
CA SER A 266 57.60 11.89 -5.97
C SER A 266 56.87 11.41 -7.24
N THR A 267 57.67 11.36 -8.31
CA THR A 267 57.40 11.10 -9.73
C THR A 267 57.78 9.66 -10.14
N ALA A 268 57.09 9.08 -11.12
CA ALA A 268 57.57 8.16 -12.20
C ALA A 268 56.36 7.47 -12.88
N SER A 269 55.96 7.81 -14.12
CA SER A 269 56.38 7.25 -15.45
C SER A 269 56.03 5.75 -15.65
N SER A 270 55.56 5.20 -16.78
CA SER A 270 55.13 5.63 -18.13
C SER A 270 54.85 4.34 -18.95
N SER A 271 53.87 4.35 -19.87
CA SER A 271 53.73 3.60 -21.16
C SER A 271 52.24 3.32 -21.44
N SER A 272 51.53 3.69 -22.51
CA SER A 272 51.70 4.03 -23.94
C SER A 272 51.24 2.91 -24.89
N SER A 273 50.10 3.13 -25.58
CA SER A 273 49.75 2.74 -26.98
C SER A 273 48.20 2.77 -27.16
N SER A 274 47.63 3.80 -27.83
CA SER A 274 47.19 3.86 -29.26
C SER A 274 45.95 3.01 -29.60
N SER A 275 44.91 3.39 -30.35
CA SER A 275 44.50 4.59 -31.11
C SER A 275 43.22 4.28 -31.91
N SER A 276 42.39 5.32 -32.15
CA SER A 276 41.47 5.54 -33.31
C SER A 276 40.13 4.75 -33.34
N SER A 277 38.98 5.22 -33.85
CA SER A 277 38.59 6.46 -34.56
C SER A 277 37.08 6.73 -34.47
N SER A 278 36.72 7.99 -34.66
CA SER A 278 35.39 8.60 -34.75
C SER A 278 34.64 8.33 -36.07
N SER A 279 33.32 8.26 -36.03
CA SER A 279 32.48 8.91 -37.06
C SER A 279 31.14 9.36 -36.49
N SER A 280 30.88 10.65 -36.67
CA SER A 280 29.64 11.37 -36.40
C SER A 280 28.73 11.30 -37.62
N SER A 281 27.42 11.13 -37.40
CA SER A 281 26.41 11.57 -38.38
C SER A 281 25.23 12.21 -37.68
N THR A 282 25.04 13.48 -38.01
CA THR A 282 23.98 14.39 -37.60
C THR A 282 22.74 14.10 -38.43
N THR A 283 21.61 13.74 -37.80
CA THR A 283 20.30 13.75 -38.47
C THR A 283 19.33 14.64 -37.70
N SER A 284 18.77 15.58 -38.45
CA SER A 284 18.07 16.80 -38.04
C SER A 284 16.65 16.56 -37.52
N ALA A 285 16.16 17.53 -36.75
CA ALA A 285 14.84 17.57 -36.11
C ALA A 285 13.62 17.49 -37.07
N ALA A 286 13.84 17.48 -38.39
CA ALA A 286 12.77 17.38 -39.38
C ALA A 286 12.20 15.95 -39.50
N ALA A 287 13.03 14.91 -39.34
CA ALA A 287 12.58 13.51 -39.46
C ALA A 287 11.68 13.06 -38.29
N ARG A 288 11.74 13.73 -37.13
CA ARG A 288 10.86 13.43 -35.97
C ARG A 288 9.45 14.01 -36.13
N ARG A 289 9.26 15.05 -36.95
CA ARG A 289 7.93 15.66 -37.16
C ARG A 289 7.06 14.86 -38.12
N GLU A 290 7.63 14.20 -39.13
CA GLU A 290 6.86 13.34 -40.05
C GLU A 290 6.44 12.00 -39.42
N TYR A 291 7.20 11.47 -38.44
CA TYR A 291 6.81 10.26 -37.71
C TYR A 291 5.66 10.53 -36.73
N ALA A 292 5.66 11.69 -36.06
CA ALA A 292 4.58 12.09 -35.15
C ALA A 292 3.26 12.42 -35.89
N ALA A 293 3.33 12.96 -37.11
CA ALA A 293 2.15 13.26 -37.92
C ALA A 293 1.44 11.99 -38.45
N ARG A 294 2.18 10.90 -38.70
CA ARG A 294 1.59 9.61 -39.11
C ARG A 294 0.89 8.87 -37.96
N GLN A 295 1.43 8.92 -36.74
CA GLN A 295 0.73 8.35 -35.57
C GLN A 295 -0.59 9.05 -35.25
N HIS A 296 -0.65 10.38 -35.38
CA HIS A 296 -1.90 11.12 -35.16
C HIS A 296 -2.98 10.84 -36.23
N HIS A 297 -2.60 10.38 -37.42
CA HIS A 297 -3.56 10.02 -38.47
C HIS A 297 -4.11 8.60 -38.27
N ASP A 298 -3.26 7.66 -37.81
CA ASP A 298 -3.68 6.28 -37.50
C ASP A 298 -4.57 6.22 -36.24
N ASP A 299 -4.31 7.06 -35.22
CA ASP A 299 -5.15 7.16 -34.02
C ASP A 299 -6.54 7.77 -34.32
N ALA A 300 -6.62 8.72 -35.26
CA ALA A 300 -7.88 9.32 -35.69
C ALA A 300 -8.75 8.34 -36.52
N LEU A 301 -8.12 7.47 -37.31
CA LEU A 301 -8.82 6.44 -38.07
C LEU A 301 -9.33 5.30 -37.15
N GLN A 302 -8.63 4.98 -36.06
CA GLN A 302 -9.12 4.01 -35.06
C GLN A 302 -10.34 4.53 -34.26
N GLN A 303 -10.42 5.82 -33.98
CA GLN A 303 -11.58 6.40 -33.28
C GLN A 303 -12.84 6.47 -34.16
N GLN A 304 -12.72 6.67 -35.47
CA GLN A 304 -13.88 6.70 -36.37
C GLN A 304 -14.46 5.30 -36.70
N HIS A 305 -13.67 4.23 -36.61
CA HIS A 305 -14.16 2.87 -36.85
C HIS A 305 -14.95 2.25 -35.67
N HIS A 306 -14.94 2.86 -34.48
CA HIS A 306 -15.70 2.37 -33.32
C HIS A 306 -17.19 2.77 -33.28
N HIS A 307 -17.72 3.44 -34.30
CA HIS A 307 -19.12 3.89 -34.30
C HIS A 307 -20.09 3.16 -35.25
N ARG A 308 -19.65 2.14 -36.00
CA ARG A 308 -20.58 1.27 -36.73
C ARG A 308 -20.03 -0.13 -36.92
N HIS A 309 -20.17 -0.99 -35.91
CA HIS A 309 -20.37 -2.43 -36.12
C HIS A 309 -21.12 -2.99 -34.90
N HIS A 310 -22.44 -3.10 -35.01
CA HIS A 310 -23.21 -4.10 -34.28
C HIS A 310 -22.81 -5.46 -34.88
N ASP A 311 -21.76 -6.08 -34.34
CA ASP A 311 -21.44 -7.46 -34.66
C ASP A 311 -21.84 -8.34 -33.47
N SER A 312 -22.93 -9.07 -33.69
CA SER A 312 -23.41 -10.14 -32.84
C SER A 312 -22.49 -11.36 -33.01
N ARG A 313 -21.33 -11.36 -32.33
CA ARG A 313 -20.44 -12.53 -32.15
C ARG A 313 -19.47 -12.31 -30.98
N GLY A 314 -19.68 -12.99 -29.85
CA GLY A 314 -18.67 -13.24 -28.80
C GLY A 314 -18.52 -12.16 -27.71
N LEU A 315 -18.94 -12.50 -26.49
CA LEU A 315 -18.82 -11.73 -25.24
C LEU A 315 -17.34 -11.46 -24.86
N PHE A 316 -16.73 -10.39 -25.36
CA PHE A 316 -15.50 -9.86 -24.76
C PHE A 316 -15.84 -8.60 -23.96
N ASN A 317 -15.44 -8.58 -22.68
CA ASN A 317 -15.59 -7.39 -21.85
C ASN A 317 -14.76 -6.25 -22.45
N PRO A 318 -15.37 -5.09 -22.74
CA PRO A 318 -14.66 -3.97 -23.33
C PRO A 318 -13.55 -3.52 -22.39
N VAL A 319 -12.35 -3.35 -22.93
CA VAL A 319 -11.21 -2.82 -22.17
C VAL A 319 -11.33 -1.32 -22.10
N LEU A 320 -11.20 -0.77 -20.90
CA LEU A 320 -11.18 0.67 -20.66
C LEU A 320 -9.78 1.08 -20.24
N THR A 321 -9.29 2.16 -20.82
CA THR A 321 -8.15 2.90 -20.27
C THR A 321 -8.48 3.45 -18.88
N GLY A 322 -7.48 3.72 -18.04
CA GLY A 322 -7.76 4.29 -16.71
C GLY A 322 -8.51 5.63 -16.76
N ASN A 323 -8.29 6.46 -17.79
CA ASN A 323 -9.04 7.70 -17.98
C ASN A 323 -10.53 7.44 -18.19
N GLU A 324 -10.88 6.46 -19.02
CA GLU A 324 -12.26 6.04 -19.21
C GLU A 324 -12.84 5.46 -17.92
N VAL A 325 -12.11 4.61 -17.21
CA VAL A 325 -12.54 4.05 -15.92
C VAL A 325 -12.92 5.18 -14.95
N PHE A 326 -12.05 6.17 -14.79
CA PHE A 326 -12.28 7.27 -13.87
C PHE A 326 -13.27 8.31 -14.40
N GLY A 327 -13.51 8.36 -15.71
CA GLY A 327 -14.39 9.32 -16.37
C GLY A 327 -13.77 10.71 -16.47
N VAL A 328 -12.45 10.78 -16.69
CA VAL A 328 -11.67 12.03 -16.77
C VAL A 328 -11.00 12.16 -18.14
N PRO A 329 -10.82 13.39 -18.68
CA PRO A 329 -10.09 13.57 -19.93
C PRO A 329 -8.60 13.24 -19.71
N SER A 330 -7.89 12.92 -20.79
CA SER A 330 -6.46 12.56 -20.74
C SER A 330 -5.59 13.64 -20.10
N SER A 331 -5.95 14.91 -20.27
CA SER A 331 -5.27 16.07 -19.71
C SER A 331 -5.57 16.35 -18.23
N TYR A 332 -6.57 15.71 -17.63
CA TYR A 332 -6.93 15.97 -16.23
C TYR A 332 -5.96 15.26 -15.29
N ASP A 333 -5.32 16.01 -14.40
CA ASP A 333 -4.26 15.55 -13.51
C ASP A 333 -4.56 15.72 -12.01
N GLY A 334 -5.78 16.16 -11.67
CA GLY A 334 -6.25 16.30 -10.29
C GLY A 334 -6.94 15.06 -9.73
N TRP A 335 -7.54 15.21 -8.55
CA TRP A 335 -8.26 14.13 -7.86
C TRP A 335 -9.28 13.43 -8.76
N ASN A 336 -9.21 12.10 -8.84
CA ASN A 336 -10.08 11.26 -9.66
C ASN A 336 -11.53 11.13 -9.11
N GLY A 337 -11.84 11.80 -8.01
CA GLY A 337 -13.18 11.84 -7.40
C GLY A 337 -13.50 10.69 -6.46
N ARG A 338 -12.54 9.83 -6.11
CA ARG A 338 -12.76 8.66 -5.24
C ARG A 338 -11.76 8.62 -4.09
N LEU A 339 -12.14 7.94 -3.01
CA LEU A 339 -11.27 7.61 -1.89
C LEU A 339 -10.75 6.17 -2.05
N LEU A 340 -9.44 5.97 -1.88
CA LEU A 340 -8.82 4.65 -1.73
C LEU A 340 -8.20 4.53 -0.34
N TYR A 341 -8.69 3.58 0.44
CA TYR A 341 -8.10 3.22 1.72
C TYR A 341 -7.07 2.10 1.54
N ILE A 342 -5.90 2.26 2.15
CA ILE A 342 -4.82 1.27 2.11
C ILE A 342 -4.70 0.59 3.48
N GLY A 343 -4.69 -0.75 3.48
CA GLY A 343 -4.49 -1.57 4.68
C GLY A 343 -3.03 -1.68 5.15
N ASN A 344 -2.82 -2.27 6.32
CA ASN A 344 -1.50 -2.47 6.91
C ASN A 344 -0.85 -3.80 6.47
N GLY A 345 0.32 -4.12 7.03
CA GLY A 345 1.04 -5.37 6.78
C GLY A 345 1.73 -5.88 8.04
N GLY A 346 1.79 -7.21 8.20
CA GLY A 346 2.34 -7.82 9.42
C GLY A 346 1.64 -7.36 10.70
N GLN A 347 2.36 -7.41 11.83
CA GLN A 347 1.82 -6.93 13.11
C GLN A 347 2.07 -5.43 13.33
N ARG A 348 2.50 -4.72 12.26
CA ARG A 348 2.91 -3.32 12.30
C ARG A 348 1.73 -2.42 12.63
N GLY A 349 1.94 -1.53 13.59
CA GLY A 349 1.06 -0.42 13.89
C GLY A 349 1.62 0.87 13.35
N PHE A 350 1.40 1.16 12.06
CA PHE A 350 1.86 2.41 11.44
C PHE A 350 1.16 2.67 10.10
N VAL A 351 0.82 3.92 9.84
CA VAL A 351 0.19 4.39 8.59
C VAL A 351 1.01 3.93 7.37
N PRO A 352 0.40 3.33 6.33
CA PRO A 352 1.12 2.80 5.16
C PRO A 352 1.56 3.91 4.18
N LEU A 353 2.35 4.87 4.65
CA LEU A 353 2.72 6.11 3.94
C LEU A 353 3.26 5.87 2.51
N THR A 354 4.11 4.86 2.35
CA THR A 354 4.70 4.43 1.07
C THR A 354 3.62 4.07 0.04
N ASP A 355 2.63 3.27 0.43
CA ASP A 355 1.53 2.87 -0.46
C ASP A 355 0.56 4.03 -0.74
N LEU A 356 0.34 4.94 0.23
CA LEU A 356 -0.43 6.17 0.02
C LEU A 356 0.20 7.04 -1.08
N LYS A 357 1.53 7.28 -1.00
CA LYS A 357 2.30 8.01 -2.03
C LYS A 357 2.07 7.40 -3.41
N GLN A 358 2.22 6.08 -3.54
CA GLN A 358 2.11 5.41 -4.82
C GLN A 358 0.70 5.50 -5.41
N ALA A 359 -0.32 5.19 -4.62
CA ALA A 359 -1.69 5.23 -5.08
C ALA A 359 -2.08 6.64 -5.57
N MET A 360 -1.72 7.67 -4.79
CA MET A 360 -1.93 9.06 -5.17
C MET A 360 -1.16 9.43 -6.46
N SER A 361 0.10 8.99 -6.57
CA SER A 361 0.94 9.26 -7.75
C SER A 361 0.37 8.64 -9.03
N ARG A 362 0.06 7.33 -9.02
CA ARG A 362 -0.33 6.57 -10.22
C ARG A 362 -1.71 6.94 -10.76
N SER A 363 -2.65 7.35 -9.91
CA SER A 363 -4.06 7.49 -10.32
C SER A 363 -4.84 8.61 -9.64
N ARG A 364 -4.17 9.51 -8.89
CA ARG A 364 -4.77 10.69 -8.28
C ARG A 364 -5.96 10.37 -7.37
N TRP A 365 -5.84 9.31 -6.59
CA TRP A 365 -6.77 8.99 -5.53
C TRP A 365 -6.64 10.00 -4.39
N ALA A 366 -7.75 10.37 -3.76
CA ALA A 366 -7.66 10.74 -2.35
C ALA A 366 -7.34 9.44 -1.63
N VAL A 367 -6.29 9.43 -0.81
CA VAL A 367 -5.80 8.20 -0.17
C VAL A 367 -5.90 8.32 1.34
N ALA A 368 -6.21 7.22 2.01
CA ALA A 368 -6.26 7.17 3.47
C ALA A 368 -5.68 5.87 4.02
N GLY A 369 -5.22 5.91 5.26
CA GLY A 369 -4.73 4.76 6.00
C GLY A 369 -4.61 5.08 7.49
N SER A 370 -4.38 4.06 8.32
CA SER A 370 -4.15 4.25 9.75
C SER A 370 -3.02 3.36 10.28
N ASP A 371 -2.66 3.59 11.53
CA ASP A 371 -1.77 2.76 12.33
C ASP A 371 -2.42 1.46 12.83
N ALA A 372 -3.66 1.16 12.43
CA ALA A 372 -4.43 0.02 12.91
C ALA A 372 -4.72 0.03 14.44
N GLY A 373 -4.58 1.16 15.14
CA GLY A 373 -4.92 1.33 16.56
C GLY A 373 -3.78 1.10 17.55
N HIS A 374 -2.55 0.98 17.07
CA HIS A 374 -1.36 0.88 17.92
C HIS A 374 -0.10 1.32 17.17
N PHE A 375 1.01 1.44 17.91
CA PHE A 375 2.33 1.62 17.34
C PHE A 375 3.19 0.37 17.56
N SER A 376 3.74 -0.20 16.49
CA SER A 376 4.66 -1.32 16.58
C SER A 376 5.41 -1.57 15.27
N THR A 377 6.55 -2.26 15.38
CA THR A 377 7.22 -2.83 14.21
C THR A 377 6.44 -4.01 13.61
N THR A 378 6.77 -4.44 12.39
CA THR A 378 6.12 -5.56 11.69
C THR A 378 6.13 -6.89 12.47
N GLY A 379 7.04 -7.03 13.43
CA GLY A 379 7.18 -8.20 14.30
C GLY A 379 6.65 -8.03 15.73
N GLY A 380 6.25 -6.83 16.13
CA GLY A 380 5.86 -6.54 17.50
C GLY A 380 4.42 -6.96 17.80
N THR A 381 4.21 -7.68 18.91
CA THR A 381 2.87 -8.11 19.39
C THR A 381 2.58 -7.67 20.82
N ALA A 382 3.48 -6.91 21.45
CA ALA A 382 3.32 -6.45 22.83
C ALA A 382 2.18 -5.43 23.00
N TRP A 383 1.74 -4.80 21.91
CA TRP A 383 0.62 -3.85 21.88
C TRP A 383 -0.72 -4.47 22.35
N ALA A 384 -0.84 -5.79 22.30
CA ALA A 384 -2.01 -6.55 22.74
C ALA A 384 -1.86 -7.14 24.16
N LEU A 385 -0.85 -6.73 24.94
CA LEU A 385 -0.69 -7.18 26.33
C LEU A 385 -1.45 -6.28 27.30
N GLY A 386 -2.21 -6.89 28.21
CA GLY A 386 -2.82 -6.17 29.33
C GLY A 386 -4.25 -5.70 29.05
N PRO A 387 -4.76 -4.73 29.81
CA PRO A 387 -6.19 -4.41 29.85
C PRO A 387 -6.75 -3.84 28.53
N GLN A 388 -5.91 -3.37 27.62
CA GLN A 388 -6.29 -2.80 26.33
C GLN A 388 -6.45 -3.85 25.21
N GLU A 389 -6.11 -5.12 25.47
CA GLU A 389 -6.06 -6.18 24.45
C GLU A 389 -7.31 -6.23 23.58
N GLU A 390 -8.49 -6.33 24.20
CA GLU A 390 -9.75 -6.47 23.46
C GLU A 390 -9.98 -5.32 22.48
N ASP A 391 -9.61 -4.10 22.89
CA ASP A 391 -9.74 -2.91 22.07
C ASP A 391 -8.68 -2.85 20.97
N THR A 392 -7.41 -3.09 21.29
CA THR A 392 -6.33 -3.01 20.29
C THR A 392 -6.47 -4.11 19.25
N THR A 393 -6.85 -5.33 19.62
CA THR A 393 -7.06 -6.41 18.65
C THR A 393 -8.30 -6.16 17.80
N ARG A 394 -9.35 -5.53 18.34
CA ARG A 394 -10.52 -5.11 17.57
C ARG A 394 -10.20 -3.97 16.60
N ASP A 395 -9.41 -2.99 17.02
CA ASP A 395 -8.91 -1.92 16.17
C ASP A 395 -8.09 -2.47 15.02
N TRP A 396 -7.12 -3.33 15.34
CA TRP A 396 -6.25 -3.97 14.36
C TRP A 396 -7.01 -4.81 13.34
N SER A 397 -8.05 -5.52 13.77
CA SER A 397 -8.82 -6.44 12.93
C SER A 397 -9.83 -5.73 12.01
N SER A 398 -10.51 -4.68 12.49
CA SER A 398 -11.58 -4.04 11.70
C SER A 398 -11.95 -2.60 12.11
N ARG A 399 -11.93 -2.25 13.40
CA ARG A 399 -12.48 -0.97 13.88
C ARG A 399 -11.65 0.22 13.43
N ALA A 400 -10.31 0.10 13.34
CA ALA A 400 -9.44 1.19 12.90
C ALA A 400 -9.71 1.60 11.44
N VAL A 401 -9.87 0.61 10.54
CA VAL A 401 -10.24 0.86 9.14
C VAL A 401 -11.57 1.59 9.06
N HIS A 402 -12.57 1.12 9.81
CA HIS A 402 -13.89 1.72 9.84
C HIS A 402 -13.85 3.19 10.27
N VAL A 403 -13.32 3.49 11.46
CA VAL A 403 -13.37 4.86 12.02
C VAL A 403 -12.51 5.84 11.20
N ALA A 404 -11.35 5.40 10.70
CA ALA A 404 -10.51 6.21 9.83
C ALA A 404 -11.20 6.51 8.48
N GLN A 405 -11.90 5.53 7.90
CA GLN A 405 -12.69 5.75 6.68
C GLN A 405 -13.80 6.77 6.91
N ARG A 406 -14.50 6.69 8.05
CA ARG A 406 -15.58 7.63 8.41
C ARG A 406 -15.07 9.06 8.50
N ALA A 407 -13.95 9.26 9.20
CA ALA A 407 -13.30 10.57 9.30
C ALA A 407 -12.84 11.08 7.92
N SER A 408 -12.28 10.18 7.10
CA SER A 408 -11.80 10.51 5.75
C SER A 408 -12.90 11.05 4.84
N LEU A 409 -14.12 10.49 4.92
CA LEU A 409 -15.26 10.99 4.15
C LEU A 409 -15.62 12.44 4.49
N GLU A 410 -15.59 12.78 5.78
CA GLU A 410 -15.87 14.14 6.23
C GLU A 410 -14.76 15.12 5.84
N ILE A 411 -13.50 14.69 5.91
CA ILE A 411 -12.34 15.49 5.45
C ILE A 411 -12.43 15.76 3.95
N VAL A 412 -12.74 14.74 3.14
CA VAL A 412 -12.90 14.90 1.69
C VAL A 412 -14.03 15.87 1.36
N ASP A 413 -15.17 15.77 2.06
CA ASP A 413 -16.30 16.67 1.87
C ASP A 413 -15.99 18.11 2.28
N LEU A 414 -15.29 18.28 3.40
CA LEU A 414 -14.86 19.60 3.85
C LEU A 414 -13.79 20.17 2.93
N PHE A 415 -12.89 19.38 2.36
CA PHE A 415 -11.84 19.90 1.49
C PHE A 415 -12.34 20.24 0.08
N TYR A 416 -12.93 19.26 -0.62
CA TYR A 416 -13.34 19.38 -2.02
C TYR A 416 -14.77 19.91 -2.19
N GLY A 417 -15.58 19.88 -1.13
CA GLY A 417 -17.01 20.19 -1.15
C GLY A 417 -17.91 18.93 -1.12
N ALA A 418 -19.02 19.03 -0.40
CA ALA A 418 -19.96 17.92 -0.17
C ALA A 418 -20.57 17.31 -1.46
N GLY A 419 -20.72 18.12 -2.52
CA GLY A 419 -21.19 17.65 -3.83
C GLY A 419 -20.08 17.09 -4.73
N ALA A 420 -18.81 17.23 -4.37
CA ALA A 420 -17.68 16.90 -5.24
C ALA A 420 -17.39 15.38 -5.31
N GLY A 421 -16.66 14.96 -6.34
CA GLY A 421 -16.29 13.57 -6.53
C GLY A 421 -17.40 12.66 -7.06
N LYS A 422 -17.12 11.36 -7.10
CA LYS A 422 -18.05 10.34 -7.60
C LYS A 422 -18.97 9.89 -6.47
N ARG A 423 -20.23 10.28 -6.53
CA ARG A 423 -21.25 9.99 -5.51
C ARG A 423 -22.15 8.81 -5.88
N VAL A 424 -22.63 8.09 -4.88
CA VAL A 424 -23.60 6.99 -4.98
C VAL A 424 -25.00 7.54 -4.72
N LYS A 425 -25.72 7.88 -5.79
CA LYS A 425 -27.06 8.46 -5.67
C LYS A 425 -28.01 7.54 -4.91
N GLY A 426 -28.71 8.08 -3.92
CA GLY A 426 -29.72 7.34 -3.16
C GLY A 426 -29.16 6.43 -2.07
N GLU A 427 -27.84 6.40 -1.86
CA GLU A 427 -27.23 5.83 -0.67
C GLU A 427 -26.86 6.94 0.30
N LYS A 428 -27.45 6.88 1.49
CA LYS A 428 -27.25 7.87 2.54
C LYS A 428 -25.77 7.98 2.86
N SER A 429 -25.25 9.20 2.78
CA SER A 429 -23.88 9.47 3.17
C SER A 429 -23.64 9.14 4.64
N THR A 430 -22.43 8.68 4.83
CA THR A 430 -21.78 8.36 6.09
C THR A 430 -21.10 9.61 6.66
N SER A 431 -20.62 10.51 5.80
CA SER A 431 -20.29 11.89 6.21
C SER A 431 -21.57 12.69 6.44
N LYS A 432 -21.61 13.48 7.52
CA LYS A 432 -22.76 14.36 7.83
C LYS A 432 -22.84 15.61 6.94
N PHE A 433 -21.80 15.90 6.15
CA PHE A 433 -21.74 17.07 5.28
C PHE A 433 -22.38 16.83 3.91
N SER A 434 -22.49 15.57 3.49
CA SER A 434 -23.04 15.20 2.19
C SER A 434 -24.35 14.45 2.30
N LYS A 435 -25.19 14.61 1.28
CA LYS A 435 -26.40 13.80 1.13
C LYS A 435 -26.09 12.39 0.59
N ASP A 436 -25.32 12.35 -0.50
CA ASP A 436 -24.94 11.12 -1.19
C ASP A 436 -23.55 10.65 -0.75
N ARG A 437 -23.38 9.34 -0.59
CA ARG A 437 -22.10 8.73 -0.19
C ARG A 437 -21.04 8.88 -1.30
N LEU A 438 -19.80 9.23 -0.93
CA LEU A 438 -18.65 9.17 -1.85
C LEU A 438 -18.32 7.72 -2.21
N ARG A 439 -17.90 7.46 -3.45
CA ARG A 439 -17.36 6.16 -3.84
C ARG A 439 -16.04 5.90 -3.13
N THR A 440 -15.98 4.78 -2.42
CA THR A 440 -14.85 4.37 -1.59
C THR A 440 -14.36 2.99 -2.00
N TYR A 441 -13.05 2.85 -2.05
CA TYR A 441 -12.36 1.61 -2.40
C TYR A 441 -11.36 1.23 -1.31
N TYR A 442 -11.06 -0.05 -1.24
CA TYR A 442 -10.06 -0.61 -0.34
C TYR A 442 -9.02 -1.40 -1.14
N ALA A 443 -7.74 -1.29 -0.76
CA ALA A 443 -6.69 -2.19 -1.21
C ALA A 443 -5.78 -2.58 -0.06
N GLY A 444 -5.53 -3.88 0.12
CA GLY A 444 -4.63 -4.39 1.14
C GLY A 444 -4.16 -5.80 0.83
N CYS A 445 -2.95 -6.14 1.27
CA CYS A 445 -2.41 -7.50 1.18
C CYS A 445 -1.93 -8.00 2.55
N SER A 446 -1.86 -9.31 2.76
CA SER A 446 -1.44 -9.90 4.03
C SER A 446 -2.41 -9.56 5.16
N VAL A 447 -1.95 -8.97 6.25
CA VAL A 447 -2.80 -8.43 7.32
C VAL A 447 -3.76 -7.36 6.79
N GLY A 448 -3.36 -6.52 5.82
CA GLY A 448 -4.29 -5.65 5.11
C GLY A 448 -5.35 -6.44 4.34
N GLY A 449 -5.01 -7.62 3.81
CA GLY A 449 -6.02 -8.50 3.24
C GLY A 449 -7.02 -9.00 4.29
N ALA A 450 -6.55 -9.31 5.50
CA ALA A 450 -7.40 -9.67 6.63
C ALA A 450 -8.30 -8.49 7.04
N GLN A 451 -7.73 -7.30 7.24
CA GLN A 451 -8.48 -6.07 7.56
C GLN A 451 -9.56 -5.75 6.52
N GLY A 452 -9.27 -5.95 5.23
CA GLY A 452 -10.28 -5.85 4.16
C GLY A 452 -11.44 -6.83 4.36
N PHE A 453 -11.15 -8.08 4.73
CA PHE A 453 -12.20 -9.05 5.09
C PHE A 453 -12.90 -8.69 6.40
N GLY A 454 -12.22 -8.04 7.35
CA GLY A 454 -12.83 -7.42 8.52
C GLY A 454 -13.88 -6.39 8.14
N SER A 455 -13.61 -5.54 7.15
CA SER A 455 -14.64 -4.64 6.59
C SER A 455 -15.75 -5.42 5.89
N VAL A 456 -15.46 -6.44 5.08
CA VAL A 456 -16.50 -7.25 4.41
C VAL A 456 -17.45 -7.92 5.40
N GLN A 457 -16.90 -8.51 6.46
CA GLN A 457 -17.65 -9.31 7.44
C GLN A 457 -18.37 -8.44 8.49
N THR A 458 -17.74 -7.33 8.91
CA THR A 458 -18.22 -6.51 10.04
C THR A 458 -18.84 -5.19 9.60
N TYR A 459 -18.29 -4.54 8.58
CA TYR A 459 -18.70 -3.21 8.10
C TYR A 459 -18.97 -3.21 6.59
N PRO A 460 -19.92 -4.04 6.11
CA PRO A 460 -20.10 -4.34 4.68
C PRO A 460 -20.43 -3.11 3.81
N GLU A 461 -20.77 -1.97 4.42
CA GLU A 461 -21.18 -0.76 3.73
C GLU A 461 -20.04 0.26 3.52
N ASP A 462 -18.87 0.06 4.14
CA ASP A 462 -17.77 1.04 4.14
C ASP A 462 -17.12 1.24 2.76
N PHE A 463 -17.12 0.19 1.93
CA PHE A 463 -16.46 0.19 0.63
C PHE A 463 -17.38 -0.33 -0.49
N ASP A 464 -17.24 0.27 -1.67
CA ASP A 464 -17.91 -0.16 -2.91
C ASP A 464 -17.14 -1.24 -3.65
N GLY A 465 -15.81 -1.20 -3.55
CA GLY A 465 -14.91 -2.15 -4.19
C GLY A 465 -13.73 -2.45 -3.26
N LEU A 466 -13.41 -3.74 -3.08
CA LEU A 466 -12.24 -4.16 -2.32
C LEU A 466 -11.32 -5.03 -3.17
N LEU A 467 -10.01 -4.73 -3.10
CA LEU A 467 -8.94 -5.53 -3.64
C LEU A 467 -8.13 -6.14 -2.49
N ILE A 468 -8.32 -7.44 -2.27
CA ILE A 468 -7.77 -8.15 -1.11
C ILE A 468 -6.72 -9.18 -1.58
N GLY A 469 -5.48 -9.02 -1.14
CA GLY A 469 -4.38 -9.90 -1.46
C GLY A 469 -3.95 -10.79 -0.30
N ALA A 470 -3.64 -12.05 -0.58
CA ALA A 470 -3.04 -13.01 0.36
C ALA A 470 -3.50 -12.81 1.81
N PRO A 471 -4.81 -12.86 2.08
CA PRO A 471 -5.37 -12.38 3.34
C PRO A 471 -4.98 -13.28 4.51
N ALA A 472 -4.60 -12.68 5.65
CA ALA A 472 -4.36 -13.39 6.91
C ALA A 472 -5.68 -13.73 7.65
N ILE A 473 -6.68 -14.22 6.90
CA ILE A 473 -7.91 -14.81 7.46
C ILE A 473 -7.59 -16.14 8.15
N TYR A 474 -8.50 -16.60 9.01
CA TYR A 474 -8.24 -17.66 9.98
C TYR A 474 -7.02 -17.37 10.85
N PHE A 475 -6.87 -16.13 11.33
CA PHE A 475 -5.60 -15.62 11.81
C PHE A 475 -4.93 -16.48 12.89
N ASN A 476 -5.68 -16.98 13.88
CA ASN A 476 -5.11 -17.92 14.85
C ASN A 476 -4.57 -19.20 14.18
N ARG A 477 -5.32 -19.82 13.26
CA ARG A 477 -4.86 -20.97 12.47
C ARG A 477 -3.58 -20.68 11.68
N VAL A 478 -3.48 -19.50 11.06
CA VAL A 478 -2.28 -19.05 10.33
C VAL A 478 -1.05 -19.10 11.24
N ASN A 479 -1.16 -18.56 12.46
CA ASN A 479 -0.04 -18.50 13.40
C ASN A 479 0.45 -19.91 13.79
N HIS A 480 -0.46 -20.83 14.14
CA HIS A 480 -0.07 -22.23 14.41
C HIS A 480 0.49 -22.94 13.17
N GLY A 481 -0.05 -22.67 11.98
CA GLY A 481 0.46 -23.20 10.72
C GLY A 481 1.88 -22.72 10.39
N GLN A 482 2.17 -21.43 10.64
CA GLN A 482 3.51 -20.86 10.47
C GLN A 482 4.51 -21.46 11.45
N ILE A 483 4.13 -21.59 12.72
CA ILE A 483 4.97 -22.25 13.73
C ILE A 483 5.29 -23.69 13.31
N HIS A 484 4.28 -24.45 12.88
CA HIS A 484 4.46 -25.82 12.42
C HIS A 484 5.46 -25.89 11.26
N THR A 485 5.22 -25.11 10.22
CA THR A 485 6.01 -25.12 8.98
C THR A 485 7.44 -24.66 9.22
N GLN A 486 7.64 -23.57 9.96
CA GLN A 486 8.98 -23.10 10.34
C GLN A 486 9.67 -24.08 11.29
N GLY A 487 8.93 -24.71 12.20
CA GLY A 487 9.43 -25.77 13.08
C GLY A 487 10.05 -26.93 12.31
N ARG A 488 9.48 -27.32 11.16
CA ARG A 488 10.06 -28.36 10.29
C ARG A 488 11.42 -27.99 9.69
N HIS A 489 11.75 -26.70 9.61
CA HIS A 489 13.07 -26.24 9.19
C HIS A 489 13.94 -25.72 10.36
N ARG A 490 13.54 -25.95 11.61
CA ARG A 490 14.32 -25.58 12.79
C ARG A 490 15.13 -26.77 13.28
N ARG A 491 16.47 -26.68 13.28
CA ARG A 491 17.38 -27.80 13.66
C ARG A 491 17.01 -28.51 14.96
N LYS A 492 16.70 -27.75 16.02
CA LYS A 492 16.33 -28.29 17.34
C LYS A 492 15.03 -29.11 17.32
N VAL A 493 14.12 -28.79 16.40
CA VAL A 493 12.79 -29.43 16.28
C VAL A 493 12.84 -30.58 15.27
N ALA A 494 13.42 -30.33 14.10
CA ALA A 494 13.52 -31.32 13.03
C ALA A 494 14.54 -32.43 13.32
N GLY A 495 15.56 -32.17 14.14
CA GLY A 495 16.56 -33.16 14.52
C GLY A 495 17.21 -33.83 13.29
N PRO A 496 17.22 -35.17 13.20
CA PRO A 496 17.72 -35.90 12.02
C PRO A 496 16.96 -35.62 10.72
N GLY A 497 15.73 -35.07 10.79
CA GLY A 497 14.94 -34.66 9.64
C GLY A 497 15.34 -33.29 9.07
N PHE A 498 16.24 -32.56 9.74
CA PHE A 498 16.77 -31.31 9.19
C PHE A 498 17.58 -31.58 7.91
N PHE A 499 17.35 -30.77 6.89
CA PHE A 499 18.07 -30.81 5.63
C PHE A 499 18.48 -29.40 5.19
N ASN A 500 19.47 -29.29 4.30
CA ASN A 500 19.91 -27.99 3.80
C ASN A 500 18.82 -27.37 2.90
N ILE A 501 18.41 -26.13 3.18
CA ILE A 501 17.38 -25.41 2.42
C ILE A 501 17.70 -25.33 0.91
N ASN A 502 18.98 -25.38 0.54
CA ASN A 502 19.40 -25.40 -0.86
C ASN A 502 18.83 -26.60 -1.64
N LEU A 503 18.48 -27.71 -0.97
CA LEU A 503 17.81 -28.83 -1.62
C LEU A 503 16.39 -28.44 -2.11
N LEU A 504 15.71 -27.49 -1.44
CA LEU A 504 14.41 -26.98 -1.90
C LEU A 504 14.55 -26.28 -3.26
N ILE A 505 15.47 -25.34 -3.37
CA ILE A 505 15.72 -24.58 -4.63
C ILE A 505 16.53 -25.36 -5.68
N THR A 506 16.90 -26.62 -5.43
CA THR A 506 17.62 -27.46 -6.39
C THR A 506 16.84 -28.72 -6.71
N SER A 507 17.10 -29.85 -6.04
CA SER A 507 16.53 -31.15 -6.40
C SER A 507 15.02 -31.21 -6.20
N VAL A 508 14.46 -30.57 -5.17
CA VAL A 508 13.02 -30.54 -4.94
C VAL A 508 12.31 -29.69 -6.01
N MET A 509 12.78 -28.47 -6.25
CA MET A 509 12.21 -27.61 -7.31
C MET A 509 12.31 -28.28 -8.69
N SER A 510 13.46 -28.92 -8.99
CA SER A 510 13.66 -29.67 -10.24
C SER A 510 12.65 -30.80 -10.38
N LEU A 511 12.47 -31.61 -9.33
CA LEU A 511 11.51 -32.70 -9.33
C LEU A 511 10.05 -32.19 -9.45
N ILE A 512 9.71 -31.12 -8.72
CA ILE A 512 8.37 -30.53 -8.80
C ILE A 512 8.10 -29.99 -10.20
N ASN A 513 9.05 -29.29 -10.81
CA ASN A 513 8.89 -28.81 -12.18
C ASN A 513 8.79 -29.97 -13.18
N GLU A 514 9.56 -31.04 -13.01
CA GLU A 514 9.47 -32.24 -13.83
C GLU A 514 8.07 -32.88 -13.80
N GLN A 515 7.43 -32.90 -12.62
CA GLN A 515 6.12 -33.52 -12.42
C GLN A 515 4.94 -32.58 -12.68
N CYS A 516 5.09 -31.27 -12.47
CA CYS A 516 3.96 -30.35 -12.36
C CYS A 516 4.00 -29.10 -13.24
N ASP A 517 5.15 -28.66 -13.75
CA ASP A 517 5.27 -27.46 -14.60
C ASP A 517 4.39 -27.60 -15.85
N GLY A 518 4.61 -28.68 -16.61
CA GLY A 518 3.91 -28.96 -17.87
C GLY A 518 2.42 -29.30 -17.76
N LEU A 519 1.83 -29.32 -16.56
CA LEU A 519 0.41 -29.65 -16.40
C LEU A 519 -0.51 -28.62 -17.06
N ASP A 520 -0.08 -27.38 -17.22
CA ASP A 520 -0.85 -26.35 -17.92
C ASP A 520 -0.63 -26.33 -19.45
N GLY A 521 0.20 -27.24 -19.96
CA GLY A 521 0.58 -27.32 -21.38
C GLY A 521 1.88 -26.60 -21.72
N LEU A 522 2.53 -25.91 -20.78
CA LEU A 522 3.79 -25.20 -20.98
C LEU A 522 4.82 -25.59 -19.92
N LYS A 523 6.07 -25.78 -20.32
CA LYS A 523 7.19 -25.97 -19.38
C LYS A 523 8.01 -24.68 -19.33
N ASP A 524 7.69 -23.79 -18.38
CA ASP A 524 8.38 -22.51 -18.21
C ASP A 524 8.84 -22.23 -16.78
N GLY A 525 8.88 -23.28 -15.95
CA GLY A 525 9.31 -23.20 -14.55
C GLY A 525 8.28 -22.54 -13.63
N VAL A 526 7.02 -22.43 -14.08
CA VAL A 526 5.92 -21.84 -13.31
C VAL A 526 4.84 -22.88 -13.09
N VAL A 527 4.76 -23.41 -11.86
CA VAL A 527 3.72 -24.37 -11.46
C VAL A 527 2.35 -23.68 -11.41
N ASN A 528 1.61 -23.74 -12.51
CA ASN A 528 0.29 -23.11 -12.62
C ASN A 528 -0.82 -23.89 -11.92
N GLN A 529 -0.73 -25.22 -11.95
CA GLN A 529 -1.66 -26.12 -11.27
C GLN A 529 -1.20 -26.46 -9.84
N ALA A 530 -0.69 -25.49 -9.08
CA ALA A 530 -0.09 -25.71 -7.77
C ALA A 530 -1.05 -26.38 -6.76
N TYR A 531 -2.35 -26.08 -6.83
CA TYR A 531 -3.33 -26.72 -5.94
C TYR A 531 -3.56 -28.19 -6.31
N GLN A 532 -3.61 -28.54 -7.60
CA GLN A 532 -3.87 -29.91 -8.07
C GLN A 532 -2.61 -30.78 -8.03
N CYS A 533 -1.43 -30.18 -8.17
CA CYS A 533 -0.13 -30.86 -8.13
C CYS A 533 0.09 -31.56 -6.79
N GLN A 534 0.34 -32.87 -6.84
CA GLN A 534 0.69 -33.74 -5.71
C GLN A 534 2.01 -34.46 -6.04
N PRO A 535 3.18 -33.80 -5.84
CA PRO A 535 4.46 -34.37 -6.23
C PRO A 535 4.75 -35.67 -5.48
N ASN A 536 5.25 -36.68 -6.20
CA ASN A 536 5.87 -37.85 -5.60
C ASN A 536 7.35 -37.56 -5.31
N PHE A 537 7.70 -37.45 -4.03
CA PHE A 537 9.06 -37.18 -3.58
C PHE A 537 9.96 -38.42 -3.44
N ASP A 538 9.45 -39.64 -3.62
CA ASP A 538 10.25 -40.87 -3.47
C ASP A 538 11.51 -40.94 -4.35
N PRO A 539 11.55 -40.36 -5.57
CA PRO A 539 12.79 -40.24 -6.34
C PRO A 539 13.92 -39.51 -5.59
N LEU A 540 13.63 -38.65 -4.61
CA LEU A 540 14.66 -37.96 -3.83
C LEU A 540 15.27 -38.83 -2.73
N LEU A 541 14.79 -40.05 -2.48
CA LEU A 541 15.37 -40.93 -1.47
C LEU A 541 16.78 -41.37 -1.88
N CYS A 542 17.76 -41.20 -0.99
CA CYS A 542 19.13 -41.67 -1.21
C CYS A 542 19.16 -43.20 -1.41
N GLY A 543 19.81 -43.64 -2.49
CA GLY A 543 19.86 -45.05 -2.90
C GLY A 543 18.69 -45.50 -3.79
N SER A 544 17.72 -44.63 -4.09
CA SER A 544 16.70 -44.95 -5.11
C SER A 544 17.29 -44.96 -6.52
N ASN A 545 16.63 -45.63 -7.46
CA ASN A 545 17.10 -45.75 -8.85
C ASN A 545 16.99 -44.45 -9.67
N SER A 546 16.55 -43.34 -9.08
CA SER A 546 16.45 -42.06 -9.78
C SER A 546 17.83 -41.37 -9.87
N THR A 547 17.97 -40.43 -10.80
CA THR A 547 19.18 -39.59 -10.91
C THR A 547 19.44 -38.79 -9.63
N TYR A 548 18.40 -38.29 -8.98
CA TYR A 548 18.52 -37.57 -7.71
C TYR A 548 18.98 -38.51 -6.58
N GLY A 549 18.39 -39.71 -6.49
CA GLY A 549 18.67 -40.69 -5.43
C GLY A 549 20.06 -41.30 -5.49
N GLN A 550 20.68 -41.34 -6.67
CA GLN A 550 22.06 -41.76 -6.88
C GLN A 550 23.08 -40.65 -6.59
N ASN A 551 22.64 -39.39 -6.45
CA ASN A 551 23.50 -38.26 -6.14
C ASN A 551 23.36 -37.84 -4.68
N THR A 552 24.37 -38.13 -3.86
CA THR A 552 24.37 -37.83 -2.42
C THR A 552 24.26 -36.34 -2.08
N SER A 553 24.51 -35.45 -3.03
CA SER A 553 24.31 -33.99 -2.87
C SER A 553 22.89 -33.50 -3.20
N GLN A 554 22.04 -34.36 -3.76
CA GLN A 554 20.69 -34.03 -4.23
C GLN A 554 19.58 -34.86 -3.58
N CYS A 555 19.95 -35.93 -2.86
CA CYS A 555 19.01 -36.84 -2.20
C CYS A 555 18.81 -36.52 -0.71
N PHE A 556 17.76 -37.13 -0.16
CA PHE A 556 17.34 -37.05 1.23
C PHE A 556 17.43 -38.45 1.85
N ASN A 557 17.91 -38.54 3.08
CA ASN A 557 17.69 -39.78 3.84
C ASN A 557 16.20 -39.96 4.18
N ALA A 558 15.79 -41.13 4.66
CA ALA A 558 14.38 -41.42 4.93
C ALA A 558 13.71 -40.40 5.87
N THR A 559 14.38 -39.99 6.95
CA THR A 559 13.84 -39.02 7.92
C THR A 559 13.73 -37.61 7.34
N GLN A 560 14.73 -37.19 6.56
CA GLN A 560 14.69 -35.89 5.87
C GLN A 560 13.60 -35.86 4.80
N LEU A 561 13.41 -36.96 4.07
CA LEU A 561 12.39 -37.08 3.05
C LEU A 561 10.98 -37.02 3.65
N GLU A 562 10.77 -37.65 4.80
CA GLU A 562 9.48 -37.55 5.50
C GLU A 562 9.23 -36.12 6.00
N ASN A 563 10.25 -35.45 6.54
CA ASN A 563 10.14 -34.05 6.93
C ASN A 563 9.85 -33.12 5.73
N LEU A 564 10.40 -33.41 4.54
CA LEU A 564 10.05 -32.72 3.30
C LEU A 564 8.58 -32.92 2.94
N LYS A 565 8.09 -34.17 2.98
CA LYS A 565 6.67 -34.49 2.68
C LYS A 565 5.72 -33.74 3.62
N GLU A 566 6.07 -33.62 4.89
CA GLU A 566 5.30 -32.88 5.89
C GLU A 566 5.15 -31.39 5.57
N LEU A 567 6.11 -30.74 4.88
CA LEU A 567 5.98 -29.34 4.46
C LEU A 567 4.80 -29.10 3.49
N TYR A 568 4.37 -30.14 2.76
CA TYR A 568 3.26 -30.07 1.80
C TYR A 568 1.98 -30.73 2.31
N ARG A 569 1.90 -31.06 3.60
CA ARG A 569 0.70 -31.62 4.24
C ARG A 569 -0.01 -30.57 5.09
N PRO A 570 -1.33 -30.75 5.35
CA PRO A 570 -2.04 -29.91 6.30
C PRO A 570 -1.44 -30.05 7.70
N THR A 571 -1.44 -28.97 8.47
CA THR A 571 -1.05 -29.01 9.88
C THR A 571 -2.14 -29.69 10.68
N VAL A 572 -1.77 -30.74 11.42
CA VAL A 572 -2.68 -31.53 12.26
C VAL A 572 -2.07 -31.72 13.64
N TYR A 573 -2.85 -31.48 14.70
CA TYR A 573 -2.49 -31.82 16.09
C TYR A 573 -3.45 -32.87 16.62
N ASN A 574 -2.94 -34.01 17.08
CA ASN A 574 -3.74 -35.12 17.63
C ASN A 574 -4.94 -35.52 16.74
N GLY A 575 -4.73 -35.58 15.42
CA GLY A 575 -5.79 -35.88 14.44
C GLY A 575 -6.75 -34.73 14.11
N THR A 576 -6.62 -33.58 14.79
CA THR A 576 -7.44 -32.38 14.55
C THR A 576 -6.78 -31.47 13.52
N PHE A 577 -7.54 -31.08 12.51
CA PHE A 577 -7.10 -30.12 11.49
C PHE A 577 -6.88 -28.72 12.08
N ILE A 578 -5.69 -28.17 11.85
CA ILE A 578 -5.29 -26.85 12.33
C ILE A 578 -5.27 -25.85 11.17
N TYR A 579 -4.45 -26.12 10.14
CA TYR A 579 -4.23 -25.18 9.04
C TYR A 579 -3.91 -25.87 7.71
N ASP A 580 -4.22 -25.21 6.61
CA ASP A 580 -4.09 -25.74 5.26
C ASP A 580 -2.63 -25.93 4.87
N ARG A 581 -2.38 -26.93 4.02
CA ARG A 581 -1.05 -27.21 3.47
C ARG A 581 -0.54 -26.04 2.64
N TYR A 582 0.77 -25.89 2.55
CA TYR A 582 1.38 -25.06 1.51
C TYR A 582 1.38 -25.81 0.16
N LEU A 583 1.44 -25.07 -0.94
CA LEU A 583 1.37 -25.65 -2.29
C LEU A 583 2.77 -25.84 -2.89
N PRO A 584 2.98 -26.88 -3.72
CA PRO A 584 4.15 -26.99 -4.58
C PRO A 584 4.40 -25.71 -5.38
N GLY A 585 5.65 -25.31 -5.54
CA GLY A 585 6.03 -24.00 -6.08
C GLY A 585 6.49 -23.00 -5.00
N LEU A 586 6.46 -23.40 -3.73
CA LEU A 586 7.01 -22.62 -2.62
C LEU A 586 8.54 -22.56 -2.61
N GLU A 587 9.21 -23.42 -3.38
CA GLU A 587 10.66 -23.63 -3.33
C GLU A 587 11.40 -22.35 -3.70
N ILE A 588 10.87 -21.57 -4.64
CA ILE A 588 11.41 -20.26 -5.03
C ILE A 588 11.43 -19.25 -3.87
N SER A 589 10.56 -19.43 -2.89
CA SER A 589 10.46 -18.61 -1.68
C SER A 589 11.19 -19.25 -0.48
N ALA A 590 11.93 -20.35 -0.67
CA ALA A 590 12.49 -21.15 0.43
C ALA A 590 13.42 -20.37 1.37
N GLY A 591 14.00 -19.25 0.93
CA GLY A 591 14.74 -18.33 1.82
C GLY A 591 13.89 -17.78 2.98
N SER A 592 12.56 -17.82 2.87
CA SER A 592 11.64 -17.48 3.96
C SER A 592 11.51 -18.58 5.02
N LEU A 593 11.95 -19.82 4.76
CA LEU A 593 11.99 -20.91 5.75
C LEU A 593 13.26 -20.81 6.59
N SER A 594 13.33 -19.80 7.46
CA SER A 594 14.49 -19.57 8.33
C SER A 594 14.49 -20.42 9.61
N GLY A 595 13.43 -21.20 9.84
CA GLY A 595 13.22 -21.90 11.12
C GLY A 595 12.72 -20.97 12.23
N VAL A 596 12.21 -19.79 11.86
CA VAL A 596 11.76 -18.74 12.78
C VAL A 596 10.39 -18.19 12.36
N ALA A 597 9.41 -18.31 13.26
CA ALA A 597 8.05 -17.79 13.21
C ALA A 597 7.80 -16.79 14.36
N ALA A 598 8.69 -15.80 14.54
CA ALA A 598 8.65 -14.89 15.70
C ALA A 598 7.30 -14.16 15.87
N LYS A 599 6.66 -13.76 14.76
CA LYS A 599 5.34 -13.12 14.78
C LYS A 599 4.27 -14.03 15.36
N ALA A 600 4.24 -15.29 14.91
CA ALA A 600 3.28 -16.27 15.35
C ALA A 600 3.50 -16.68 16.80
N VAL A 601 4.74 -16.94 17.19
CA VAL A 601 5.08 -17.21 18.60
C VAL A 601 4.68 -16.03 19.47
N GLY A 602 5.01 -14.79 19.05
CA GLY A 602 4.63 -13.58 19.75
C GLY A 602 3.12 -13.38 19.86
N TRP A 603 2.33 -13.78 18.85
CA TRP A 603 0.87 -13.76 18.92
C TRP A 603 0.36 -14.74 19.98
N ILE A 604 0.86 -15.97 19.98
CA ILE A 604 0.47 -16.97 20.98
C ILE A 604 0.84 -16.52 22.40
N THR A 605 2.08 -16.09 22.62
CA THR A 605 2.53 -15.70 23.97
C THR A 605 1.83 -14.44 24.46
N ASN A 606 1.72 -13.42 23.61
CA ASN A 606 1.31 -12.09 24.06
C ASN A 606 -0.19 -11.89 23.97
N VAL A 607 -0.88 -12.52 23.01
CA VAL A 607 -2.32 -12.30 22.81
C VAL A 607 -3.14 -13.43 23.40
N ILE A 608 -2.81 -14.69 23.06
CA ILE A 608 -3.61 -15.86 23.50
C ILE A 608 -3.32 -16.22 24.97
N LEU A 609 -2.04 -16.26 25.34
CA LEU A 609 -1.59 -16.62 26.68
C LEU A 609 -1.50 -15.42 27.62
N GLN A 610 -1.51 -14.19 27.10
CA GLN A 610 -1.34 -12.95 27.88
C GLN A 610 -0.10 -12.99 28.79
N ASN A 611 1.00 -13.58 28.30
CA ASN A 611 2.21 -13.78 29.08
C ASN A 611 3.46 -13.61 28.20
N MET A 612 4.03 -12.40 28.24
CA MET A 612 5.18 -11.98 27.43
C MET A 612 6.43 -12.85 27.62
N THR A 613 6.51 -13.54 28.74
CA THR A 613 7.69 -14.29 29.17
C THR A 613 7.23 -15.47 30.01
N ALA A 614 6.42 -16.38 29.48
CA ALA A 614 6.23 -17.68 30.10
C ALA A 614 7.61 -18.37 30.15
N PRO A 615 8.27 -18.47 31.33
CA PRO A 615 9.64 -18.95 31.37
C PRO A 615 9.69 -20.39 30.89
N GLY A 616 10.52 -20.67 29.89
CA GLY A 616 10.65 -21.99 29.29
C GLY A 616 9.64 -22.31 28.18
N PHE A 617 8.76 -21.39 27.77
CA PHE A 617 7.90 -21.58 26.60
C PHE A 617 8.71 -21.45 25.30
N ASP A 618 8.99 -22.59 24.67
CA ASP A 618 9.51 -22.70 23.32
C ASP A 618 8.31 -22.95 22.39
N GLY A 619 7.85 -21.90 21.69
CA GLY A 619 6.70 -21.98 20.79
C GLY A 619 6.84 -22.95 19.62
N TYR A 620 7.92 -23.74 19.49
CA TYR A 620 7.97 -24.87 18.55
C TYR A 620 7.88 -26.24 19.23
N LEU A 621 8.09 -26.30 20.55
CA LEU A 621 8.06 -27.51 21.36
C LEU A 621 6.86 -27.57 22.30
N ASN A 622 6.28 -26.40 22.63
CA ASN A 622 5.22 -26.25 23.61
C ASN A 622 3.86 -25.87 23.01
N GLU A 623 3.74 -25.83 21.69
CA GLU A 623 2.43 -25.71 21.04
C GLU A 623 1.60 -26.97 21.26
N THR A 624 0.34 -26.78 21.61
CA THR A 624 -0.59 -27.88 21.86
C THR A 624 -1.95 -27.63 21.23
N LEU A 625 -2.76 -28.68 21.14
CA LEU A 625 -4.14 -28.57 20.67
C LEU A 625 -4.97 -27.66 21.58
N GLU A 626 -4.70 -27.65 22.88
CA GLU A 626 -5.41 -26.82 23.87
C GLU A 626 -5.12 -25.32 23.69
N ILE A 627 -3.86 -24.95 23.39
CA ILE A 627 -3.51 -23.55 23.08
C ILE A 627 -4.23 -23.10 21.82
N PHE A 628 -4.23 -23.96 20.79
CA PHE A 628 -4.96 -23.70 19.56
C PHE A 628 -6.46 -23.49 19.80
N GLN A 629 -7.10 -24.40 20.54
CA GLN A 629 -8.53 -24.32 20.86
C GLN A 629 -8.84 -23.05 21.66
N ARG A 630 -8.02 -22.71 22.66
CA ARG A 630 -8.14 -21.46 23.40
C ARG A 630 -8.08 -20.24 22.47
N GLY A 631 -7.14 -20.20 21.53
CA GLY A 631 -7.06 -19.10 20.56
C GLY A 631 -8.30 -19.01 19.65
N GLN A 632 -8.85 -20.16 19.23
CA GLN A 632 -10.09 -20.19 18.46
C GLN A 632 -11.30 -19.69 19.27
N GLU A 633 -11.40 -20.09 20.54
CA GLU A 633 -12.50 -19.70 21.44
C GLU A 633 -12.43 -18.21 21.83
N LEU A 634 -11.22 -17.71 22.13
CA LEU A 634 -11.02 -16.30 22.48
C LEU A 634 -11.33 -15.39 21.30
N ASN A 635 -10.88 -15.74 20.09
CA ASN A 635 -10.99 -14.94 18.87
C ASN A 635 -10.80 -13.44 19.14
N PRO A 636 -9.62 -13.03 19.65
CA PRO A 636 -9.45 -11.71 20.26
C PRO A 636 -9.75 -10.60 19.23
N GLY A 637 -10.67 -9.69 19.58
CA GLY A 637 -11.11 -8.61 18.70
C GLY A 637 -11.80 -9.04 17.40
N GLY A 638 -12.17 -10.32 17.26
CA GLY A 638 -12.68 -10.88 16.01
C GLY A 638 -11.58 -11.17 14.97
N SER A 639 -10.32 -11.26 15.39
CA SER A 639 -9.14 -11.37 14.52
C SER A 639 -9.09 -12.62 13.64
N ASN A 640 -9.83 -13.69 13.95
CA ASN A 640 -9.86 -14.88 13.09
C ASN A 640 -10.44 -14.56 11.71
N LEU A 641 -11.40 -13.64 11.61
CA LEU A 641 -11.95 -13.18 10.32
C LEU A 641 -12.40 -14.34 9.41
N GLU A 642 -13.03 -15.35 10.02
CA GLU A 642 -13.40 -16.61 9.38
C GLU A 642 -14.90 -16.72 9.06
N ASN A 643 -15.66 -15.63 9.20
CA ASN A 643 -17.08 -15.65 8.84
C ASN A 643 -17.26 -15.75 7.32
N ALA A 644 -17.76 -16.89 6.85
CA ALA A 644 -18.04 -17.15 5.44
C ALA A 644 -19.37 -16.56 4.96
N ASP A 645 -20.32 -16.25 5.85
CA ASP A 645 -21.56 -15.59 5.46
C ASP A 645 -21.33 -14.08 5.30
N ILE A 646 -20.92 -13.72 4.09
CA ILE A 646 -20.75 -12.33 3.66
C ILE A 646 -21.96 -11.83 2.86
N SER A 647 -23.12 -12.48 2.99
CA SER A 647 -24.33 -12.06 2.27
C SER A 647 -24.75 -10.60 2.51
N PRO A 648 -24.50 -9.96 3.68
CA PRO A 648 -24.73 -8.52 3.84
C PRO A 648 -23.90 -7.67 2.86
N PHE A 649 -22.64 -8.04 2.61
CA PHE A 649 -21.77 -7.35 1.65
C PHE A 649 -22.25 -7.52 0.21
N LEU A 650 -22.70 -8.73 -0.16
CA LEU A 650 -23.15 -9.06 -1.51
C LEU A 650 -24.53 -8.46 -1.84
N LYS A 651 -25.26 -7.98 -0.84
CA LYS A 651 -26.66 -7.55 -0.96
C LYS A 651 -26.86 -6.56 -2.10
N GLY A 652 -27.75 -6.95 -3.03
CA GLY A 652 -28.11 -6.14 -4.20
C GLY A 652 -27.02 -6.04 -5.27
N GLY A 653 -25.93 -6.80 -5.17
CA GLY A 653 -24.86 -6.83 -6.15
C GLY A 653 -24.17 -5.49 -6.38
N LYS A 654 -24.23 -4.58 -5.40
CA LYS A 654 -23.71 -3.21 -5.53
C LYS A 654 -22.22 -3.10 -5.28
N ARG A 655 -21.68 -4.02 -4.48
CA ARG A 655 -20.30 -4.04 -4.03
C ARG A 655 -19.53 -5.14 -4.72
N LYS A 656 -18.23 -4.92 -4.91
CA LYS A 656 -17.33 -5.86 -5.58
C LYS A 656 -16.12 -6.18 -4.74
N LEU A 657 -15.71 -7.43 -4.80
CA LEU A 657 -14.52 -7.95 -4.16
C LEU A 657 -13.71 -8.72 -5.20
N ILE A 658 -12.47 -8.28 -5.40
CA ILE A 658 -11.44 -9.08 -6.05
C ILE A 658 -10.48 -9.55 -4.96
N HIS A 659 -10.40 -10.85 -4.79
CA HIS A 659 -9.42 -11.52 -3.93
C HIS A 659 -8.34 -12.14 -4.82
N TYR A 660 -7.07 -12.02 -4.44
CA TYR A 660 -5.99 -12.74 -5.10
C TYR A 660 -5.02 -13.37 -4.08
N HIS A 661 -4.33 -14.44 -4.46
CA HIS A 661 -3.29 -15.05 -3.62
C HIS A 661 -2.19 -15.65 -4.48
N GLY A 662 -0.94 -15.43 -4.12
CA GLY A 662 0.21 -16.06 -4.77
C GLY A 662 0.28 -17.54 -4.47
N LEU A 663 0.34 -18.38 -5.49
CA LEU A 663 0.33 -19.83 -5.29
C LEU A 663 1.66 -20.38 -4.74
N GLY A 664 2.74 -19.58 -4.74
CA GLY A 664 4.03 -19.88 -4.12
C GLY A 664 4.27 -19.14 -2.79
N ASP A 665 3.20 -18.67 -2.14
CA ASP A 665 3.26 -17.97 -0.85
C ASP A 665 3.63 -18.93 0.30
N LEU A 666 4.67 -18.57 1.05
CA LEU A 666 5.15 -19.30 2.23
C LEU A 666 4.83 -18.63 3.56
N THR A 667 4.28 -17.43 3.52
CA THR A 667 3.83 -16.72 4.72
C THR A 667 2.43 -17.19 5.07
N ILE A 668 1.52 -17.20 4.10
CA ILE A 668 0.12 -17.60 4.28
C ILE A 668 -0.17 -18.64 3.23
N SER A 669 -0.78 -19.77 3.63
CA SER A 669 -1.10 -20.80 2.66
C SER A 669 -2.17 -20.31 1.67
N PRO A 670 -1.91 -20.38 0.36
CA PRO A 670 -2.93 -20.07 -0.65
C PRO A 670 -4.09 -21.07 -0.63
N ALA A 671 -3.90 -22.27 -0.09
CA ALA A 671 -4.98 -23.24 0.08
C ALA A 671 -6.05 -22.76 1.08
N ALA A 672 -5.67 -21.97 2.10
CA ALA A 672 -6.64 -21.38 3.03
C ALA A 672 -7.56 -20.36 2.33
N SER A 673 -7.03 -19.59 1.37
CA SER A 673 -7.84 -18.66 0.56
C SER A 673 -8.78 -19.36 -0.41
N ILE A 674 -8.35 -20.48 -1.00
CA ILE A 674 -9.21 -21.36 -1.80
C ILE A 674 -10.35 -21.91 -0.94
N ARG A 675 -10.02 -22.44 0.26
CA ARG A 675 -11.03 -22.95 1.19
C ARG A 675 -12.04 -21.88 1.58
N TYR A 676 -11.58 -20.69 1.97
CA TYR A 676 -12.48 -19.60 2.37
C TYR A 676 -13.41 -19.16 1.23
N HIS A 677 -12.89 -19.07 0.00
CA HIS A 677 -13.74 -18.79 -1.16
C HIS A 677 -14.84 -19.84 -1.34
N ASP A 678 -14.51 -21.12 -1.20
CA ASP A 678 -15.47 -22.21 -1.33
C ASP A 678 -16.49 -22.24 -0.17
N GLU A 679 -16.05 -21.97 1.06
CA GLU A 679 -16.92 -21.81 2.24
C GLU A 679 -17.90 -20.65 2.05
N VAL A 680 -17.44 -19.50 1.55
CA VAL A 680 -18.28 -18.36 1.23
C VAL A 680 -19.31 -18.74 0.16
N GLY A 681 -18.89 -19.43 -0.91
CA GLY A 681 -19.81 -19.90 -1.95
C GLY A 681 -20.92 -20.81 -1.39
N GLN A 682 -20.56 -21.71 -0.47
CA GLN A 682 -21.53 -22.57 0.21
C GLN A 682 -22.48 -21.77 1.12
N ALA A 683 -21.96 -20.83 1.92
CA ALA A 683 -22.76 -20.01 2.81
C ALA A 683 -23.76 -19.11 2.04
N VAL A 684 -23.29 -18.47 0.97
CA VAL A 684 -24.10 -17.61 0.09
C VAL A 684 -25.17 -18.42 -0.64
N SER A 685 -24.81 -19.60 -1.16
CA SER A 685 -25.78 -20.53 -1.76
C SER A 685 -26.85 -20.95 -0.76
N LYS A 686 -26.47 -21.25 0.48
CA LYS A 686 -27.41 -21.64 1.56
C LYS A 686 -28.32 -20.49 1.95
N ALA A 687 -27.82 -19.26 1.97
CA ALA A 687 -28.60 -18.05 2.27
C ALA A 687 -29.52 -17.61 1.10
N GLY A 688 -29.33 -18.15 -0.10
CA GLY A 688 -30.14 -17.81 -1.28
C GLY A 688 -29.91 -16.39 -1.79
N THR A 689 -28.76 -15.78 -1.49
CA THR A 689 -28.51 -14.34 -1.73
C THR A 689 -27.90 -14.00 -3.09
N GLY A 690 -27.79 -14.99 -3.98
CA GLY A 690 -27.48 -14.81 -5.40
C GLY A 690 -26.18 -15.47 -5.83
N ASN A 691 -25.70 -15.09 -7.02
CA ASN A 691 -24.48 -15.63 -7.63
C ASN A 691 -23.24 -14.93 -7.07
N LEU A 692 -22.34 -15.69 -6.43
CA LEU A 692 -21.08 -15.19 -5.89
C LEU A 692 -20.26 -14.43 -6.94
N ASP A 693 -20.14 -14.98 -8.15
CA ASP A 693 -19.33 -14.45 -9.26
C ASP A 693 -19.78 -13.06 -9.74
N SER A 694 -21.00 -12.64 -9.36
CA SER A 694 -21.53 -11.31 -9.66
C SER A 694 -20.88 -10.21 -8.81
N SER A 695 -20.28 -10.56 -7.67
CA SER A 695 -19.75 -9.61 -6.70
C SER A 695 -18.43 -10.02 -6.06
N TYR A 696 -18.04 -11.28 -6.06
CA TYR A 696 -16.78 -11.77 -5.51
C TYR A 696 -16.09 -12.70 -6.51
N ARG A 697 -14.87 -12.35 -6.94
CA ARG A 697 -13.98 -13.21 -7.74
C ARG A 697 -12.65 -13.43 -7.01
N PHE A 698 -12.18 -14.67 -7.00
CA PHE A 698 -10.86 -15.05 -6.49
C PHE A 698 -9.89 -15.41 -7.62
N PHE A 699 -8.64 -14.95 -7.55
CA PHE A 699 -7.58 -15.22 -8.52
C PHE A 699 -6.36 -15.87 -7.84
N GLY A 700 -6.06 -17.12 -8.21
CA GLY A 700 -4.77 -17.73 -7.89
C GLY A 700 -3.71 -17.21 -8.84
N VAL A 701 -2.60 -16.68 -8.32
CA VAL A 701 -1.51 -16.11 -9.12
C VAL A 701 -0.34 -17.11 -9.14
N PRO A 702 -0.14 -17.84 -10.25
CA PRO A 702 0.86 -18.91 -10.32
C PRO A 702 2.27 -18.31 -10.24
N GLY A 703 3.14 -18.94 -9.46
CA GLY A 703 4.52 -18.48 -9.27
C GLY A 703 4.64 -17.10 -8.61
N MET A 704 3.59 -16.52 -8.03
CA MET A 704 3.73 -15.34 -7.17
C MET A 704 3.98 -15.79 -5.73
N SER A 705 4.91 -15.12 -5.05
CA SER A 705 5.20 -15.29 -3.62
C SER A 705 4.18 -14.51 -2.76
N HIS A 706 4.54 -14.19 -1.51
CA HIS A 706 3.67 -13.40 -0.63
C HIS A 706 3.46 -11.98 -1.16
N CYS A 707 2.23 -11.67 -1.59
CA CYS A 707 1.75 -10.40 -2.15
C CYS A 707 2.36 -9.93 -3.49
N ARG A 708 3.62 -10.29 -3.75
CA ARG A 708 4.46 -9.83 -4.88
C ARG A 708 5.62 -10.80 -5.09
N ASN A 709 6.49 -10.51 -6.05
CA ASN A 709 7.66 -11.32 -6.39
C ASN A 709 7.34 -12.76 -6.81
N GLY A 710 8.38 -13.53 -7.09
CA GLY A 710 8.32 -14.90 -7.58
C GLY A 710 8.56 -15.00 -9.09
N PRO A 711 8.67 -16.23 -9.64
CA PRO A 711 8.99 -16.47 -11.05
C PRO A 711 7.82 -16.21 -11.99
N GLY A 712 6.60 -16.14 -11.45
CA GLY A 712 5.38 -16.01 -12.23
C GLY A 712 4.99 -14.56 -12.54
N PRO A 713 3.88 -14.37 -13.28
CA PRO A 713 3.40 -13.07 -13.75
C PRO A 713 2.67 -12.30 -12.66
N TRP A 714 3.45 -11.79 -11.70
CA TRP A 714 2.93 -11.18 -10.47
C TRP A 714 2.65 -9.68 -10.58
N VAL A 715 3.07 -8.97 -11.63
CA VAL A 715 2.81 -7.53 -11.77
C VAL A 715 1.49 -7.28 -12.50
N PHE A 716 0.46 -6.87 -11.76
CA PHE A 716 -0.88 -6.58 -12.30
C PHE A 716 -1.64 -5.47 -11.53
N GLY A 717 -0.93 -4.70 -10.71
CA GLY A 717 -1.46 -3.46 -10.10
C GLY A 717 -2.10 -3.71 -8.74
N ALA A 718 -1.69 -4.78 -8.07
CA ALA A 718 -2.15 -5.13 -6.74
C ALA A 718 -1.42 -4.31 -5.64
N PRO A 719 -1.99 -4.18 -4.43
CA PRO A 719 -1.33 -3.51 -3.32
C PRO A 719 0.04 -4.14 -3.03
N THR A 720 0.99 -3.33 -2.53
CA THR A 720 2.41 -3.68 -2.28
C THR A 720 3.26 -4.02 -3.51
N GLN A 721 2.69 -4.05 -4.72
CA GLN A 721 3.43 -4.13 -5.99
C GLN A 721 3.94 -2.73 -6.36
N ASN A 722 4.72 -2.19 -5.43
CA ASN A 722 5.05 -0.78 -5.36
C ASN A 722 6.51 -0.47 -5.64
N ASP A 723 7.31 -1.49 -5.96
CA ASP A 723 8.72 -1.29 -6.28
C ASP A 723 8.87 -0.44 -7.56
N ALA A 724 9.90 0.40 -7.55
CA ALA A 724 10.23 1.30 -8.65
C ALA A 724 10.29 0.55 -10.00
N GLY A 725 9.45 0.95 -10.95
CA GLY A 725 9.39 0.35 -12.29
C GLY A 725 8.62 -0.97 -12.38
N ASN A 726 8.13 -1.51 -11.27
CA ASN A 726 7.18 -2.63 -11.26
C ASN A 726 5.75 -2.09 -11.42
N THR A 727 5.40 -1.87 -12.68
CA THR A 727 4.09 -1.36 -13.10
C THR A 727 3.38 -2.38 -13.97
N PRO A 728 2.03 -2.44 -13.95
CA PRO A 728 1.29 -3.24 -14.91
C PRO A 728 1.66 -2.92 -16.36
N LEU A 729 1.50 -3.91 -17.22
CA LEU A 729 1.90 -3.81 -18.63
C LEU A 729 1.28 -2.59 -19.33
N LYS A 730 0.00 -2.33 -19.04
CA LYS A 730 -0.78 -1.20 -19.56
C LYS A 730 -1.69 -0.65 -18.46
N TRP A 731 -1.98 0.63 -18.53
CA TRP A 731 -2.92 1.28 -17.62
C TRP A 731 -4.36 1.18 -18.16
N ASP A 732 -4.87 -0.04 -18.13
CA ASP A 732 -6.23 -0.39 -18.57
C ASP A 732 -6.83 -1.52 -17.71
N THR A 733 -8.13 -1.75 -17.84
CA THR A 733 -8.86 -2.76 -17.03
C THR A 733 -8.45 -4.21 -17.27
N ARG A 734 -7.64 -4.51 -18.30
CA ARG A 734 -7.16 -5.88 -18.56
C ARG A 734 -5.84 -6.16 -17.84
N HIS A 735 -5.03 -5.13 -17.61
CA HIS A 735 -3.68 -5.28 -17.06
C HIS A 735 -3.54 -4.70 -15.65
N ASP A 736 -4.39 -3.75 -15.26
CA ASP A 736 -4.49 -3.21 -13.91
C ASP A 736 -5.76 -3.69 -13.19
N VAL A 737 -5.58 -4.47 -12.12
CA VAL A 737 -6.70 -5.07 -11.38
C VAL A 737 -7.50 -4.04 -10.57
N LEU A 738 -6.87 -2.95 -10.12
CA LEU A 738 -7.57 -1.89 -9.41
C LEU A 738 -8.49 -1.11 -10.36
N LEU A 739 -8.02 -0.85 -11.59
CA LEU A 739 -8.89 -0.31 -12.65
C LEU A 739 -10.04 -1.27 -12.99
N SER A 740 -9.76 -2.56 -13.08
CA SER A 740 -10.81 -3.56 -13.32
C SER A 740 -11.85 -3.57 -12.20
N LEU A 741 -11.44 -3.46 -10.94
CA LEU A 741 -12.33 -3.39 -9.79
C LEU A 741 -13.25 -2.17 -9.89
N VAL A 742 -12.70 -0.99 -10.16
CA VAL A 742 -13.48 0.26 -10.31
C VAL A 742 -14.48 0.15 -11.45
N ALA A 743 -14.05 -0.38 -12.61
CA ALA A 743 -14.93 -0.57 -13.76
C ALA A 743 -16.08 -1.54 -13.43
N TRP A 744 -15.77 -2.65 -12.78
CA TRP A 744 -16.78 -3.64 -12.37
C TRP A 744 -17.79 -3.06 -11.37
N THR A 745 -17.29 -2.34 -10.36
CA THR A 745 -18.12 -1.70 -9.33
C THR A 745 -19.04 -0.65 -9.91
N GLU A 746 -18.56 0.20 -10.81
CA GLU A 746 -19.33 1.37 -11.25
C GLU A 746 -20.13 1.16 -12.53
N ARG A 747 -19.72 0.21 -13.36
CA ARG A 747 -20.33 -0.04 -14.67
C ARG A 747 -21.01 -1.40 -14.78
N GLY A 748 -20.92 -2.22 -13.72
CA GLY A 748 -21.69 -3.46 -13.57
C GLY A 748 -21.08 -4.68 -14.27
N ALA A 749 -21.88 -5.74 -14.35
CA ALA A 749 -21.42 -7.09 -14.69
C ALA A 749 -20.70 -7.23 -16.04
N ARG A 750 -20.97 -6.35 -17.01
CA ARG A 750 -20.26 -6.31 -18.32
C ARG A 750 -18.76 -6.04 -18.17
N TYR A 751 -18.32 -5.52 -17.02
CA TYR A 751 -16.92 -5.22 -16.73
C TYR A 751 -16.32 -6.12 -15.65
N ALA A 752 -17.01 -7.22 -15.30
CA ALA A 752 -16.46 -8.21 -14.39
C ALA A 752 -15.22 -8.88 -15.02
N PRO A 753 -14.07 -9.00 -14.34
CA PRO A 753 -12.85 -9.50 -14.98
C PRO A 753 -12.91 -11.01 -15.22
N ASP A 754 -13.07 -11.44 -16.48
CA ASP A 754 -13.02 -12.86 -16.85
C ASP A 754 -11.61 -13.45 -16.80
N TYR A 755 -10.62 -12.58 -16.80
CA TYR A 755 -9.23 -12.81 -16.44
C TYR A 755 -8.55 -11.45 -16.20
N GLN A 756 -7.42 -11.46 -15.52
CA GLN A 756 -6.47 -10.35 -15.43
C GLN A 756 -5.21 -10.73 -16.22
N VAL A 757 -4.46 -9.78 -16.77
CA VAL A 757 -3.13 -10.06 -17.33
C VAL A 757 -2.06 -9.66 -16.33
N GLY A 758 -1.28 -10.65 -15.89
CA GLY A 758 -0.07 -10.43 -15.12
C GLY A 758 1.17 -10.37 -16.00
N ALA A 759 2.19 -9.66 -15.54
CA ALA A 759 3.49 -9.55 -16.18
C ALA A 759 4.63 -9.95 -15.22
N THR A 760 5.71 -10.46 -15.80
CA THR A 760 7.01 -10.59 -15.14
C THR A 760 8.04 -9.82 -15.93
N TYR A 761 8.82 -8.98 -15.27
CA TYR A 761 9.93 -8.30 -15.92
C TYR A 761 11.26 -9.03 -15.68
N LYS A 762 12.23 -8.77 -16.54
CA LYS A 762 13.59 -9.30 -16.38
C LYS A 762 14.21 -8.74 -15.12
N ALA A 763 15.07 -9.55 -14.50
CA ALA A 763 15.77 -9.16 -13.31
C ALA A 763 17.25 -8.83 -13.59
N ARG A 764 17.83 -7.94 -12.80
CA ARG A 764 19.29 -7.70 -12.77
C ARG A 764 19.79 -7.82 -11.34
N THR A 765 20.87 -8.56 -11.16
CA THR A 765 21.55 -8.71 -9.88
C THR A 765 22.58 -7.60 -9.71
N ARG A 766 22.52 -6.86 -8.59
CA ARG A 766 23.47 -5.81 -8.24
C ARG A 766 24.10 -6.13 -6.88
N PHE A 767 25.42 -5.97 -6.78
CA PHE A 767 26.11 -5.89 -5.50
C PHE A 767 26.01 -4.45 -5.02
N ILE A 768 25.28 -4.19 -3.92
CA ILE A 768 25.09 -2.84 -3.39
C ILE A 768 25.79 -2.74 -2.03
N PRO A 769 26.81 -1.87 -1.88
CA PRO A 769 27.17 -1.31 -0.59
C PRO A 769 26.10 -0.27 -0.20
N GLY A 770 25.25 -0.59 0.78
CA GLY A 770 24.39 0.35 1.53
C GLY A 770 23.47 1.31 0.73
N ASN A 771 22.17 1.00 0.73
CA ASN A 771 21.00 1.81 0.30
C ASN A 771 20.49 1.65 -1.17
N PRO A 772 19.23 1.23 -1.40
CA PRO A 772 18.63 1.03 -2.74
C PRO A 772 18.25 2.27 -3.55
N ALA A 773 18.31 3.49 -3.00
CA ALA A 773 17.62 4.64 -3.60
C ALA A 773 18.41 5.45 -4.65
N LEU A 774 19.73 5.28 -4.79
CA LEU A 774 20.54 6.14 -5.67
C LEU A 774 21.79 5.41 -6.18
N ASP A 775 21.83 5.01 -7.45
CA ASP A 775 23.12 4.85 -8.13
C ASP A 775 23.00 5.16 -9.63
N THR A 776 23.57 6.32 -9.97
CA THR A 776 23.65 7.01 -11.26
C THR A 776 24.71 6.42 -12.21
N GLY A 777 25.18 5.20 -11.98
CA GLY A 777 25.90 4.41 -12.97
C GLY A 777 27.39 4.76 -13.14
N LYS A 778 28.08 5.20 -12.08
CA LYS A 778 29.54 5.40 -12.11
C LYS A 778 30.21 4.72 -10.91
N SER A 779 30.97 3.66 -11.21
CA SER A 779 31.70 2.83 -10.25
C SER A 779 32.83 3.59 -9.54
N SER A 780 32.79 3.67 -8.21
CA SER A 780 33.94 3.99 -7.36
C SER A 780 34.37 2.73 -6.59
N GLY A 781 35.57 2.21 -6.86
CA GLY A 781 36.07 0.94 -6.35
C GLY A 781 36.36 0.90 -4.85
N ALA A 782 35.42 0.36 -4.07
CA ALA A 782 35.61 -0.06 -2.68
C ALA A 782 35.41 -1.59 -2.56
N SER A 783 36.20 -2.23 -1.70
CA SER A 783 36.41 -3.70 -1.65
C SER A 783 35.19 -4.54 -1.22
N ASP A 784 34.95 -5.62 -1.97
CA ASP A 784 33.85 -6.60 -1.90
C ASP A 784 34.01 -7.68 -0.81
N THR A 785 33.52 -7.48 0.43
CA THR A 785 33.37 -8.61 1.38
C THR A 785 32.07 -8.68 2.18
N ALA A 786 31.04 -7.85 1.91
CA ALA A 786 29.76 -7.96 2.62
C ALA A 786 28.50 -7.49 1.86
N ALA A 787 28.49 -7.49 0.53
CA ALA A 787 27.29 -7.15 -0.25
C ALA A 787 26.55 -8.44 -0.66
N LEU A 788 25.35 -8.67 -0.09
CA LEU A 788 24.44 -9.68 -0.64
C LEU A 788 23.91 -9.17 -1.99
N PRO A 789 23.96 -9.98 -3.07
CA PRO A 789 23.40 -9.59 -4.36
C PRO A 789 21.89 -9.33 -4.24
N THR A 790 21.45 -8.09 -4.41
CA THR A 790 20.03 -7.75 -4.53
C THR A 790 19.61 -7.85 -5.99
N THR A 791 18.61 -8.69 -6.27
CA THR A 791 18.08 -8.89 -7.61
C THR A 791 16.84 -8.01 -7.79
N TYR A 792 16.91 -7.07 -8.72
CA TYR A 792 15.83 -6.12 -9.00
C TYR A 792 15.06 -6.56 -10.24
N VAL A 793 13.74 -6.68 -10.11
CA VAL A 793 12.81 -6.83 -11.23
C VAL A 793 12.29 -5.44 -11.57
N SER A 794 12.34 -5.04 -12.84
CA SER A 794 11.82 -3.74 -13.30
C SER A 794 11.48 -3.79 -14.78
N ARG A 795 10.43 -3.07 -15.18
CA ARG A 795 10.06 -2.86 -16.58
C ARG A 795 11.21 -2.33 -17.44
N GLU A 796 12.10 -1.54 -16.86
CA GLU A 796 13.28 -0.99 -17.55
C GLU A 796 14.26 -2.07 -18.02
N PHE A 797 14.26 -3.24 -17.37
CA PHE A 797 15.11 -4.37 -17.77
C PHE A 797 14.49 -5.21 -18.89
N GLY A 798 13.27 -4.87 -19.30
CA GLY A 798 12.50 -5.54 -20.34
C GLY A 798 11.51 -6.56 -19.78
N LEU A 799 10.49 -6.86 -20.56
CA LEU A 799 9.48 -7.87 -20.23
C LEU A 799 10.02 -9.28 -20.42
N LEU A 800 9.74 -10.17 -19.47
CA LEU A 800 10.04 -11.60 -19.55
C LEU A 800 8.85 -12.33 -20.16
N ASN A 801 7.71 -12.40 -19.46
CA ASN A 801 6.51 -13.05 -19.95
C ASN A 801 5.24 -12.36 -19.43
N THR A 802 4.10 -12.79 -19.99
CA THR A 802 2.76 -12.36 -19.56
C THR A 802 1.83 -13.57 -19.55
N ARG A 803 0.86 -13.58 -18.65
CA ARG A 803 -0.12 -14.68 -18.56
C ARG A 803 -1.50 -14.17 -18.14
N LYS A 804 -2.54 -14.90 -18.52
CA LYS A 804 -3.87 -14.72 -17.96
C LYS A 804 -3.89 -15.26 -16.53
N LEU A 805 -4.39 -14.46 -15.60
CA LEU A 805 -4.78 -14.86 -14.26
C LEU A 805 -6.28 -15.10 -14.31
N CYS A 806 -6.69 -16.36 -14.16
CA CYS A 806 -8.08 -16.76 -14.33
C CYS A 806 -8.83 -16.75 -12.99
N PRO A 807 -10.12 -16.40 -12.98
CA PRO A 807 -10.93 -16.49 -11.77
C PRO A 807 -11.12 -17.97 -11.40
N TRP A 808 -10.82 -18.31 -10.15
CA TRP A 808 -10.98 -19.65 -9.59
C TRP A 808 -12.42 -20.16 -9.79
N PRO A 809 -12.63 -21.44 -10.14
CA PRO A 809 -11.65 -22.52 -10.23
C PRO A 809 -11.02 -22.69 -11.62
N LYS A 810 -11.10 -21.68 -12.50
CA LYS A 810 -10.42 -21.75 -13.81
C LYS A 810 -8.93 -21.43 -13.63
N LEU A 811 -8.09 -22.10 -14.42
CA LEU A 811 -6.68 -21.82 -14.57
C LEU A 811 -6.36 -21.49 -16.03
N ALA A 812 -5.22 -20.85 -16.27
CA ALA A 812 -4.73 -20.56 -17.62
C ALA A 812 -4.01 -21.79 -18.17
N PHE A 813 -4.36 -22.23 -19.38
CA PHE A 813 -3.70 -23.33 -20.08
C PHE A 813 -3.14 -22.85 -21.40
N TYR A 814 -1.90 -23.24 -21.72
CA TYR A 814 -1.28 -22.93 -23.00
C TYR A 814 -2.02 -23.66 -24.12
N ASP A 815 -2.35 -22.93 -25.18
CA ASP A 815 -3.13 -23.43 -26.31
C ASP A 815 -2.29 -24.29 -27.28
N GLY A 816 -1.00 -24.51 -26.99
CA GLY A 816 -0.07 -25.30 -27.82
C GLY A 816 0.51 -24.54 -29.02
N HIS A 817 0.12 -23.28 -29.20
CA HIS A 817 0.56 -22.42 -30.29
C HIS A 817 0.67 -20.96 -29.83
N GLY A 818 1.45 -20.16 -30.56
CA GLY A 818 1.69 -18.76 -30.22
C GLY A 818 2.83 -18.54 -29.23
N PRO A 819 3.18 -17.26 -28.94
CA PRO A 819 4.31 -16.93 -28.08
C PRO A 819 4.05 -17.34 -26.62
N THR A 820 5.12 -17.73 -25.92
CA THR A 820 5.15 -18.05 -24.48
C THR A 820 5.86 -16.97 -23.66
N GLU A 821 6.56 -16.05 -24.33
CA GLU A 821 7.27 -14.93 -23.74
C GLU A 821 6.85 -13.58 -24.35
N GLY A 822 7.16 -12.49 -23.65
CA GLY A 822 6.87 -11.12 -24.09
C GLY A 822 5.42 -10.68 -23.94
N GLU A 823 5.09 -9.55 -24.59
CA GLU A 823 3.86 -8.77 -24.37
C GLU A 823 2.58 -9.53 -24.75
N ASN A 824 2.68 -10.40 -25.75
CA ASN A 824 1.54 -11.10 -26.30
C ASN A 824 1.40 -12.55 -25.81
N ALA A 825 2.30 -13.02 -24.93
CA ALA A 825 2.28 -14.40 -24.43
C ALA A 825 0.94 -14.76 -23.80
N TRP A 826 0.33 -13.86 -23.02
CA TRP A 826 -0.97 -14.07 -22.39
C TRP A 826 -2.10 -14.44 -23.37
N ARG A 827 -1.96 -14.10 -24.66
CA ARG A 827 -2.97 -14.42 -25.68
C ARG A 827 -2.98 -15.91 -26.04
N SER A 828 -1.88 -16.61 -25.81
CA SER A 828 -1.69 -18.04 -26.08
C SER A 828 -2.22 -18.93 -24.95
N PHE A 829 -2.98 -18.36 -24.00
CA PHE A 829 -3.55 -19.09 -22.88
C PHE A 829 -5.07 -19.00 -22.88
N THR A 830 -5.76 -20.07 -22.53
CA THR A 830 -7.20 -20.10 -22.34
C THR A 830 -7.57 -20.43 -20.89
N CYS A 831 -8.49 -19.65 -20.31
CA CYS A 831 -9.02 -19.93 -18.98
C CYS A 831 -10.05 -21.08 -19.04
N ARG A 832 -9.72 -22.22 -18.44
CA ARG A 832 -10.61 -23.39 -18.32
C ARG A 832 -10.46 -24.05 -16.97
N LYS A 833 -11.45 -24.86 -16.59
CA LYS A 833 -11.33 -25.71 -15.39
C LYS A 833 -10.25 -26.79 -15.64
N PRO A 834 -9.44 -27.14 -14.63
CA PRO A 834 -8.44 -28.20 -14.72
C PRO A 834 -9.00 -29.55 -15.13
#